data_AF-A0A958XSK1-F1
#
_entry.id   AF-A0A958XSK1-F1
#
_cell.length_a   1.000
_cell.length_b   1.000
_cell.length_c   1.000
_cell.angle_alpha   90.00
_cell.angle_beta   90.00
_cell.angle_gamma   90.00
#
_symmetry.space_group_name_H-M   'P 1'
#
loop_
_entity.id
_entity.type
_entity.pdbx_description
1 polymer ?
#
loop_
_entity_poly.entity_id
_entity_poly.type
_entity_poly.pdbx_seq_one_letter_code
_entity_poly.pdbx_strand_id
1 'polypeptide(L)'
;MSGPLRIFLSYDKSDAQTAADLQRQLKLIFQPHSVVFWSKDETPEEEYRVKAAEFLEKADLFLALLSMNYEDAPDVRWEMSKAIDLQDRRAALQIMNVQVREAPLPAPLKPFLTALPAGETIENRFNTRDRQLQRVAEQSVRMAAAAPDSNEMPEARIELPLDIEDVRERLLAQTDRINHAPLLTLLKRLIENVKTKRVVLDIEEKFRQLREQTRLAQISYEELADRSTPVQIDLQYLLRDLQEHMLVANWKQIFIRDYFHFVTSSRELSTVPPFFVPSEEIGIPQTLNLPAGKQGAASRDQVGALSFEQKNDFRRHLLLAKDALAVNNFATAYHHCNHVRTHIDPQSAQLYEYLLITFMQNESPVKILTDATAGNDRPLNYVLLYAGRYREYQRDGKCPSTTGPHNLSIAAEALSDAALRIYHHYPSDAVRHTGKHAEAVPDSRRELRIILASTLKVCRLVYPSEELLEAAVIESCGGGKYHWLKRVDVIKGHYQFMPDGHFDLLGEVNELLDLLQGMEANEPGKIVKQSGLLREDLYFSLLAKRQALFQQIREDRKRGRPFTDQRASAIRFVYACLLGAEVFGDADERGREHSFYRLALEYLLPELLVKSDPAANLPLRWFDLDEDGNVCAHPDCAAYEFDVQAIVEKIVSDHAGRAGWLQVHPNIKESVYLQFVADIDAEYEEVKKGLAWTDFRRMRDEDARRRTIACIQKWIIAYQAYPERGRVYLDRCLRELTGEGLLIWFHHDPDRLMTHPNSLALGFDAQAALKKVHALVASVDVLDETSLRSSIAGNLFDKNIVPAYAGIKAGAEQQRPDAVRLMREALSNFRLHPDERYLDFVFRELTEEIKFCWIDITEEGREKAFVQQNGFDPLAVLQQLHTLRPDRFSLYQARDQIANRRYANQLERYFREISEYKRENRRPERALTIDILRKIKGIYKYFPKQEFLELPIRELSGKGRIRWHALLLGILPVGENHFENRFFGFDHKYERYDFKRLLDNNYEETQRVLKETGAL
;
A
#
# COMPACT_ATOMS: atom_id res chain seq x y z
N MET A 1 16.13 5.04 -29.95
CA MET A 1 17.43 5.47 -29.36
C MET A 1 18.49 5.52 -30.45
N SER A 2 19.34 6.54 -30.48
CA SER A 2 20.30 6.82 -31.57
C SER A 2 21.76 6.99 -31.10
N GLY A 3 22.07 6.55 -29.88
CA GLY A 3 23.41 6.59 -29.29
C GLY A 3 23.66 5.39 -28.37
N PRO A 4 24.86 5.25 -27.79
CA PRO A 4 25.20 4.17 -26.88
C PRO A 4 24.39 4.26 -25.59
N LEU A 5 23.80 3.15 -25.17
CA LEU A 5 23.05 3.02 -23.92
C LEU A 5 24.01 3.07 -22.74
N ARG A 6 23.78 3.96 -21.76
CA ARG A 6 24.63 4.10 -20.58
C ARG A 6 23.97 3.51 -19.34
N ILE A 7 24.59 2.49 -18.77
CA ILE A 7 24.10 1.80 -17.56
C ILE A 7 25.01 2.10 -16.38
N PHE A 8 24.47 2.70 -15.32
CA PHE A 8 25.14 2.83 -14.04
C PHE A 8 24.78 1.63 -13.16
N LEU A 9 25.78 0.90 -12.66
CA LEU A 9 25.58 -0.12 -11.63
C LEU A 9 26.06 0.45 -10.30
N SER A 10 25.16 0.51 -9.32
CA SER A 10 25.49 0.84 -7.92
C SER A 10 25.45 -0.42 -7.08
N TYR A 11 26.54 -0.72 -6.35
CA TYR A 11 26.73 -1.98 -5.64
C TYR A 11 27.77 -1.85 -4.51
N ASP A 12 27.65 -2.68 -3.47
CA ASP A 12 28.70 -2.84 -2.47
C ASP A 12 29.87 -3.70 -3.00
N LYS A 13 31.09 -3.47 -2.49
CA LYS A 13 32.31 -4.21 -2.84
C LYS A 13 32.15 -5.73 -2.69
N SER A 14 31.30 -6.22 -1.79
CA SER A 14 31.06 -7.66 -1.60
C SER A 14 30.23 -8.33 -2.71
N ASP A 15 29.59 -7.57 -3.60
CA ASP A 15 28.77 -8.06 -4.72
C ASP A 15 29.36 -7.76 -6.11
N ALA A 16 30.60 -7.24 -6.17
CA ALA A 16 31.28 -6.83 -7.41
C ALA A 16 31.36 -7.94 -8.48
N GLN A 17 31.51 -9.21 -8.09
CA GLN A 17 31.49 -10.34 -9.03
C GLN A 17 30.13 -10.50 -9.72
N THR A 18 29.03 -10.30 -8.99
CA THR A 18 27.67 -10.41 -9.55
C THR A 18 27.29 -9.18 -10.36
N ALA A 19 27.83 -8.00 -10.01
CA ALA A 19 27.80 -6.84 -10.90
C ALA A 19 28.48 -7.14 -12.24
N ALA A 20 29.69 -7.72 -12.24
CA ALA A 20 30.44 -8.06 -13.45
C ALA A 20 29.73 -9.13 -14.33
N ASP A 21 29.10 -10.14 -13.71
CA ASP A 21 28.32 -11.13 -14.46
C ASP A 21 27.01 -10.56 -15.01
N LEU A 22 26.36 -9.62 -14.30
CA LEU A 22 25.22 -8.89 -14.84
C LEU A 22 25.64 -7.99 -16.02
N GLN A 23 26.80 -7.31 -15.95
CA GLN A 23 27.32 -6.56 -17.10
C GLN A 23 27.50 -7.45 -18.34
N ARG A 24 27.97 -8.70 -18.17
CA ARG A 24 28.12 -9.65 -19.28
C ARG A 24 26.77 -9.99 -19.92
N GLN A 25 25.77 -10.33 -19.11
CA GLN A 25 24.43 -10.65 -19.62
C GLN A 25 23.76 -9.45 -20.29
N LEU A 26 23.86 -8.25 -19.71
CA LEU A 26 23.37 -7.01 -20.33
C LEU A 26 24.07 -6.73 -21.68
N LYS A 27 25.40 -6.91 -21.78
CA LYS A 27 26.17 -6.75 -23.04
C LYS A 27 25.82 -7.78 -24.13
N LEU A 28 25.23 -8.92 -23.77
CA LEU A 28 24.72 -9.91 -24.72
C LEU A 28 23.30 -9.55 -25.18
N ILE A 29 22.41 -9.27 -24.21
CA ILE A 29 20.97 -9.10 -24.45
C ILE A 29 20.60 -7.77 -25.14
N PHE A 30 21.40 -6.71 -25.01
CA PHE A 30 21.15 -5.43 -25.68
C PHE A 30 21.65 -5.34 -27.15
N GLN A 31 22.34 -6.37 -27.67
CA GLN A 31 22.87 -6.34 -29.04
C GLN A 31 21.75 -6.17 -30.08
N PRO A 32 21.96 -5.36 -31.15
CA PRO A 32 23.23 -4.78 -31.60
C PRO A 32 23.59 -3.41 -30.98
N HIS A 33 22.86 -2.92 -29.96
CA HIS A 33 23.17 -1.62 -29.35
C HIS A 33 24.48 -1.68 -28.56
N SER A 34 25.29 -0.62 -28.66
CA SER A 34 26.49 -0.45 -27.84
C SER A 34 26.10 -0.02 -26.42
N VAL A 35 26.62 -0.73 -25.42
CA VAL A 35 26.32 -0.46 -24.00
C VAL A 35 27.60 -0.07 -23.26
N VAL A 36 27.56 1.09 -22.60
CA VAL A 36 28.66 1.65 -21.79
C VAL A 36 28.27 1.58 -20.31
N PHE A 37 29.22 1.20 -19.46
CA PHE A 37 28.99 1.01 -18.03
C PHE A 37 29.83 1.98 -17.21
N TRP A 38 29.33 2.35 -16.03
CA TRP A 38 30.15 3.00 -15.00
C TRP A 38 31.20 2.01 -14.44
N SER A 39 32.39 2.53 -14.12
CA SER A 39 33.52 1.78 -13.56
C SER A 39 34.02 2.52 -12.32
N LYS A 40 34.11 1.84 -11.17
CA LYS A 40 34.54 2.44 -9.90
C LYS A 40 36.06 2.39 -9.69
N ASP A 41 36.75 1.52 -10.42
CA ASP A 41 38.17 1.21 -10.22
C ASP A 41 39.14 2.19 -10.93
N GLU A 42 38.60 3.14 -11.70
CA GLU A 42 39.37 4.06 -12.57
C GLU A 42 39.47 5.50 -12.04
N THR A 43 38.98 5.78 -10.83
CA THR A 43 38.81 7.15 -10.30
C THR A 43 39.32 7.32 -8.86
N PRO A 44 40.12 8.36 -8.55
CA PRO A 44 40.47 8.73 -7.18
C PRO A 44 39.24 9.06 -6.32
N GLU A 45 39.31 8.79 -5.01
CA GLU A 45 38.20 9.06 -4.07
C GLU A 45 37.79 10.56 -4.05
N GLU A 46 38.76 11.48 -4.20
CA GLU A 46 38.52 12.93 -4.27
C GLU A 46 37.72 13.35 -5.52
N GLU A 47 37.87 12.64 -6.65
CA GLU A 47 37.18 12.93 -7.90
C GLU A 47 35.91 12.10 -8.12
N TYR A 48 35.71 11.04 -7.31
CA TYR A 48 34.71 10.00 -7.53
C TYR A 48 33.31 10.57 -7.81
N ARG A 49 32.83 11.45 -6.91
CA ARG A 49 31.47 12.02 -6.99
C ARG A 49 31.27 12.98 -8.16
N VAL A 50 32.34 13.62 -8.64
CA VAL A 50 32.27 14.50 -9.82
C VAL A 50 32.07 13.65 -11.07
N LYS A 51 32.95 12.66 -11.29
CA LYS A 51 32.90 11.77 -12.46
C LYS A 51 31.66 10.87 -12.45
N ALA A 52 31.23 10.40 -11.28
CA ALA A 52 29.99 9.64 -11.13
C ALA A 52 28.75 10.49 -11.46
N ALA A 53 28.69 11.76 -11.02
CA ALA A 53 27.60 12.68 -11.39
C ALA A 53 27.56 12.94 -12.91
N GLU A 54 28.73 13.20 -13.52
CA GLU A 54 28.86 13.39 -14.96
C GLU A 54 28.43 12.16 -15.79
N PHE A 55 28.58 10.95 -15.25
CA PHE A 55 28.08 9.73 -15.88
C PHE A 55 26.57 9.58 -15.65
N LEU A 56 26.08 9.78 -14.41
CA LEU A 56 24.66 9.67 -14.05
C LEU A 56 23.78 10.64 -14.87
N GLU A 57 24.23 11.87 -15.10
CA GLU A 57 23.52 12.84 -15.95
C GLU A 57 23.33 12.34 -17.39
N LYS A 58 24.25 11.48 -17.85
CA LYS A 58 24.27 10.87 -19.19
C LYS A 58 23.76 9.41 -19.18
N ALA A 59 23.39 8.86 -18.01
CA ALA A 59 22.93 7.48 -17.85
C ALA A 59 21.46 7.32 -18.26
N ASP A 60 21.11 6.17 -18.81
CA ASP A 60 19.76 5.85 -19.26
C ASP A 60 19.10 4.81 -18.32
N LEU A 61 19.92 4.02 -17.63
CA LEU A 61 19.49 3.04 -16.64
C LEU A 61 20.44 3.03 -15.44
N PHE A 62 19.88 3.10 -14.23
CA PHE A 62 20.55 2.94 -12.94
C PHE A 62 20.05 1.66 -12.29
N LEU A 63 20.95 0.73 -11.99
CA LEU A 63 20.63 -0.53 -11.32
C LEU A 63 21.22 -0.53 -9.91
N ALA A 64 20.33 -0.54 -8.91
CA ALA A 64 20.70 -0.70 -7.50
C ALA A 64 20.82 -2.20 -7.18
N LEU A 65 22.03 -2.70 -7.00
CA LEU A 65 22.29 -4.10 -6.66
C LEU A 65 22.20 -4.30 -5.14
N LEU A 66 21.01 -4.64 -4.66
CA LEU A 66 20.66 -4.67 -3.25
C LEU A 66 21.19 -5.94 -2.55
N SER A 67 21.83 -5.71 -1.42
CA SER A 67 22.23 -6.71 -0.43
C SER A 67 22.27 -6.06 0.95
N MET A 68 22.48 -6.85 2.01
CA MET A 68 22.39 -6.38 3.41
C MET A 68 23.32 -5.19 3.74
N ASN A 69 24.42 -5.03 2.99
CA ASN A 69 25.44 -4.00 3.24
C ASN A 69 25.33 -2.81 2.27
N TYR A 70 24.30 -2.77 1.40
CA TYR A 70 24.20 -1.80 0.31
C TYR A 70 24.24 -0.33 0.80
N GLU A 71 23.54 -0.02 1.90
CA GLU A 71 23.55 1.33 2.48
C GLU A 71 24.75 1.63 3.38
N ASP A 72 25.61 0.65 3.72
CA ASP A 72 26.78 0.93 4.58
C ASP A 72 27.75 1.89 3.89
N ALA A 73 27.99 1.68 2.58
CA ALA A 73 28.86 2.52 1.78
C ALA A 73 28.31 3.97 1.63
N PRO A 74 29.07 5.00 2.02
CA PRO A 74 28.60 6.40 1.93
C PRO A 74 28.48 6.90 0.48
N ASP A 75 29.19 6.26 -0.45
CA ASP A 75 29.06 6.55 -1.88
C ASP A 75 27.76 6.00 -2.45
N VAL A 76 27.40 4.76 -2.13
CA VAL A 76 26.19 4.10 -2.64
C VAL A 76 24.93 4.86 -2.21
N ARG A 77 24.89 5.35 -0.97
CA ARG A 77 23.85 6.28 -0.50
C ARG A 77 23.81 7.59 -1.30
N TRP A 78 24.96 8.16 -1.66
CA TRP A 78 25.04 9.37 -2.48
C TRP A 78 24.65 9.10 -3.95
N GLU A 79 25.09 7.98 -4.53
CA GLU A 79 24.74 7.51 -5.88
C GLU A 79 23.22 7.33 -6.01
N MET A 80 22.62 6.63 -5.04
CA MET A 80 21.17 6.44 -4.91
C MET A 80 20.42 7.78 -4.85
N SER A 81 20.81 8.68 -3.95
CA SER A 81 20.16 10.00 -3.83
C SER A 81 20.29 10.82 -5.12
N LYS A 82 21.50 10.89 -5.69
CA LYS A 82 21.79 11.66 -6.90
C LYS A 82 21.09 11.07 -8.14
N ALA A 83 20.90 9.75 -8.21
CA ALA A 83 20.12 9.12 -9.28
C ALA A 83 18.63 9.47 -9.19
N ILE A 84 18.05 9.49 -7.98
CA ILE A 84 16.66 9.92 -7.75
C ILE A 84 16.50 11.41 -8.11
N ASP A 85 17.35 12.29 -7.57
CA ASP A 85 17.38 13.73 -7.87
C ASP A 85 17.51 14.05 -9.36
N LEU A 86 18.18 13.15 -10.12
CA LEU A 86 18.36 13.26 -11.57
C LEU A 86 17.19 12.67 -12.36
N GLN A 87 16.53 11.61 -11.88
CA GLN A 87 15.36 11.03 -12.56
C GLN A 87 14.18 12.03 -12.57
N ASP A 88 13.96 12.73 -11.46
CA ASP A 88 12.92 13.76 -11.36
C ASP A 88 13.18 14.92 -12.37
N ARG A 89 14.42 15.12 -12.79
CA ARG A 89 14.84 16.13 -13.80
C ARG A 89 14.96 15.57 -15.22
N ARG A 90 15.32 14.29 -15.39
CA ARG A 90 15.57 13.63 -16.68
C ARG A 90 14.79 12.32 -16.76
N ALA A 91 13.63 12.41 -17.42
CA ALA A 91 12.68 11.32 -17.62
C ALA A 91 13.28 10.03 -18.17
N ALA A 92 14.22 10.15 -19.11
CA ALA A 92 14.88 9.01 -19.74
C ALA A 92 15.69 8.13 -18.76
N LEU A 93 16.15 8.67 -17.62
CA LEU A 93 16.87 7.88 -16.61
C LEU A 93 15.90 6.96 -15.87
N GLN A 94 16.04 5.65 -16.07
CA GLN A 94 15.30 4.63 -15.33
C GLN A 94 16.06 4.13 -14.12
N ILE A 95 15.35 3.82 -13.02
CA ILE A 95 15.92 3.26 -11.78
C ILE A 95 15.25 1.90 -11.58
N MET A 96 16.04 0.84 -11.43
CA MET A 96 15.53 -0.50 -11.13
C MET A 96 16.28 -1.11 -9.94
N ASN A 97 15.53 -1.68 -9.01
CA ASN A 97 16.04 -2.42 -7.87
C ASN A 97 16.34 -3.86 -8.27
N VAL A 98 17.51 -4.36 -7.90
CA VAL A 98 17.96 -5.71 -8.23
C VAL A 98 18.40 -6.41 -6.95
N GLN A 99 17.53 -7.25 -6.39
CA GLN A 99 17.86 -8.05 -5.20
C GLN A 99 18.96 -9.07 -5.55
N VAL A 100 20.20 -8.83 -5.12
CA VAL A 100 21.31 -9.78 -5.28
C VAL A 100 21.23 -10.83 -4.17
N ARG A 101 21.07 -10.36 -2.93
CA ARG A 101 20.85 -11.15 -1.71
C ARG A 101 19.58 -10.65 -1.03
N GLU A 102 19.04 -11.43 -0.10
CA GLU A 102 17.84 -11.03 0.63
C GLU A 102 18.16 -9.81 1.52
N ALA A 103 17.54 -8.67 1.21
CA ALA A 103 17.78 -7.41 1.90
C ALA A 103 16.51 -6.53 1.90
N PRO A 104 16.27 -5.74 2.96
CA PRO A 104 15.16 -4.78 2.98
C PRO A 104 15.38 -3.70 1.91
N LEU A 105 14.34 -3.37 1.15
CA LEU A 105 14.37 -2.26 0.20
C LEU A 105 14.58 -0.93 0.94
N PRO A 106 15.66 -0.16 0.65
CA PRO A 106 15.88 1.17 1.19
C PRO A 106 14.66 2.06 0.98
N ALA A 107 14.28 2.86 1.99
CA ALA A 107 13.06 3.66 1.92
C ALA A 107 12.97 4.58 0.66
N PRO A 108 14.06 5.24 0.20
CA PRO A 108 14.04 6.01 -1.05
C PRO A 108 13.83 5.17 -2.32
N LEU A 109 14.20 3.88 -2.29
CA LEU A 109 14.14 2.98 -3.44
C LEU A 109 12.84 2.17 -3.54
N LYS A 110 12.07 2.05 -2.44
CA LYS A 110 10.77 1.34 -2.41
C LYS A 110 9.80 1.68 -3.55
N PRO A 111 9.72 2.92 -4.08
CA PRO A 111 8.82 3.22 -5.20
C PRO A 111 9.22 2.56 -6.53
N PHE A 112 10.48 2.16 -6.73
CA PHE A 112 10.95 1.71 -8.04
C PHE A 112 10.81 0.21 -8.24
N LEU A 113 10.58 -0.16 -9.51
CA LEU A 113 10.46 -1.55 -9.96
C LEU A 113 11.61 -2.42 -9.42
N THR A 114 11.25 -3.52 -8.75
CA THR A 114 12.22 -4.58 -8.44
C THR A 114 12.21 -5.61 -9.57
N ALA A 115 13.39 -5.94 -10.09
CA ALA A 115 13.57 -6.77 -11.29
C ALA A 115 13.14 -8.23 -11.11
N LEU A 116 13.09 -8.70 -9.86
CA LEU A 116 12.67 -10.03 -9.45
C LEU A 116 11.48 -9.92 -8.47
N PRO A 117 10.57 -10.92 -8.43
CA PRO A 117 9.48 -10.97 -7.45
C PRO A 117 9.95 -10.94 -5.99
N ALA A 118 9.04 -10.62 -5.07
CA ALA A 118 9.31 -10.72 -3.63
C ALA A 118 9.76 -12.15 -3.26
N GLY A 119 10.82 -12.26 -2.44
CA GLY A 119 11.46 -13.53 -2.11
C GLY A 119 12.41 -14.11 -3.17
N GLU A 120 12.54 -13.49 -4.35
CA GLU A 120 13.52 -13.88 -5.36
C GLU A 120 14.74 -12.95 -5.39
N THR A 121 15.94 -13.54 -5.49
CA THR A 121 17.22 -12.80 -5.61
C THR A 121 18.11 -13.44 -6.70
N ILE A 122 19.19 -12.76 -7.13
CA ILE A 122 20.14 -13.33 -8.09
C ILE A 122 20.92 -14.50 -7.49
N GLU A 123 21.47 -14.34 -6.29
CA GLU A 123 22.20 -15.41 -5.58
C GLU A 123 21.25 -16.42 -4.91
N ASN A 124 20.02 -16.56 -5.41
CA ASN A 124 19.00 -17.44 -4.87
C ASN A 124 19.23 -18.89 -5.31
N ARG A 125 19.98 -19.67 -4.50
CA ARG A 125 20.41 -21.07 -4.74
C ARG A 125 19.35 -22.09 -5.22
N PHE A 126 18.06 -21.77 -5.21
CA PHE A 126 17.01 -22.58 -5.85
C PHE A 126 16.93 -22.39 -7.38
N ASN A 127 17.03 -21.14 -7.83
CA ASN A 127 16.95 -20.77 -9.24
C ASN A 127 18.37 -20.64 -9.79
N THR A 128 18.60 -21.08 -11.04
CA THR A 128 19.93 -20.96 -11.64
C THR A 128 20.32 -19.49 -11.76
N ARG A 129 21.50 -19.12 -11.22
CA ARG A 129 22.01 -17.75 -11.17
C ARG A 129 21.96 -17.06 -12.53
N ASP A 130 22.34 -17.78 -13.60
CA ASP A 130 22.28 -17.30 -14.98
C ASP A 130 20.87 -17.00 -15.46
N ARG A 131 19.85 -17.78 -15.03
CA ARG A 131 18.44 -17.52 -15.35
C ARG A 131 17.90 -16.29 -14.60
N GLN A 132 18.39 -16.02 -13.39
CA GLN A 132 18.05 -14.78 -12.68
C GLN A 132 18.73 -13.58 -13.31
N LEU A 133 20.03 -13.66 -13.64
CA LEU A 133 20.74 -12.63 -14.38
C LEU A 133 20.08 -12.35 -15.75
N GLN A 134 19.64 -13.40 -16.46
CA GLN A 134 18.87 -13.27 -17.69
C GLN A 134 17.54 -12.56 -17.46
N ARG A 135 16.73 -12.95 -16.46
CA ARG A 135 15.45 -12.26 -16.14
C ARG A 135 15.66 -10.78 -15.80
N VAL A 136 16.69 -10.45 -15.03
CA VAL A 136 17.05 -9.07 -14.70
C VAL A 136 17.48 -8.29 -15.97
N ALA A 137 18.21 -8.92 -16.89
CA ALA A 137 18.58 -8.30 -18.16
C ALA A 137 17.38 -8.14 -19.13
N GLU A 138 16.48 -9.13 -19.23
CA GLU A 138 15.22 -9.04 -20.00
C GLU A 138 14.32 -7.91 -19.46
N GLN A 139 14.21 -7.78 -18.14
CA GLN A 139 13.46 -6.69 -17.51
C GLN A 139 14.17 -5.33 -17.69
N SER A 140 15.51 -5.31 -17.69
CA SER A 140 16.30 -4.11 -18.04
C SER A 140 16.04 -3.65 -19.46
N VAL A 141 15.94 -4.56 -20.44
CA VAL A 141 15.56 -4.22 -21.84
C VAL A 141 14.16 -3.63 -21.89
N ARG A 142 13.19 -4.25 -21.23
CA ARG A 142 11.81 -3.73 -21.18
C ARG A 142 11.75 -2.34 -20.57
N MET A 143 12.49 -2.10 -19.48
CA MET A 143 12.51 -0.80 -18.81
C MET A 143 13.23 0.28 -19.64
N ALA A 144 14.35 -0.05 -20.28
CA ALA A 144 15.03 0.85 -21.22
C ALA A 144 14.15 1.16 -22.46
N ALA A 145 13.45 0.17 -23.01
CA ALA A 145 12.52 0.35 -24.13
C ALA A 145 11.23 1.11 -23.75
N ALA A 146 10.90 1.15 -22.45
CA ALA A 146 9.77 1.91 -21.90
C ALA A 146 10.18 3.27 -21.28
N ALA A 147 11.46 3.66 -21.39
CA ALA A 147 11.95 4.94 -20.90
C ALA A 147 11.32 6.08 -21.72
N PRO A 148 10.62 7.04 -21.08
CA PRO A 148 9.97 8.14 -21.79
C PRO A 148 10.96 9.27 -22.09
N ASP A 149 10.80 9.92 -23.25
CA ASP A 149 11.65 11.04 -23.66
C ASP A 149 11.43 12.30 -22.80
N SER A 150 10.22 12.51 -22.26
CA SER A 150 9.87 13.59 -21.31
C SER A 150 9.13 13.07 -20.08
N ASN A 151 9.16 13.82 -18.97
CA ASN A 151 8.47 13.42 -17.72
C ASN A 151 6.97 13.69 -17.83
N GLU A 152 6.57 14.57 -18.75
CA GLU A 152 5.18 14.85 -19.11
C GLU A 152 4.41 13.56 -19.43
N MET A 153 3.12 13.58 -19.11
CA MET A 153 2.21 12.51 -19.47
C MET A 153 1.66 12.78 -20.87
N PRO A 154 1.57 11.77 -21.77
CA PRO A 154 0.93 11.96 -23.06
C PRO A 154 -0.54 12.38 -22.88
N GLU A 155 -1.07 13.17 -23.82
CA GLU A 155 -2.48 13.56 -23.81
C GLU A 155 -3.37 12.32 -23.73
N ALA A 156 -4.29 12.30 -22.76
CA ALA A 156 -5.18 11.16 -22.56
C ALA A 156 -6.19 11.07 -23.71
N ARG A 157 -6.22 9.93 -24.40
CA ARG A 157 -7.23 9.67 -25.44
C ARG A 157 -8.54 9.33 -24.75
N ILE A 158 -9.45 10.29 -24.72
CA ILE A 158 -10.75 10.19 -24.03
C ILE A 158 -11.83 9.80 -25.05
N GLU A 159 -12.62 8.78 -24.75
CA GLU A 159 -13.71 8.29 -25.60
C GLU A 159 -15.02 8.29 -24.80
N LEU A 160 -15.84 9.31 -25.02
CA LEU A 160 -17.14 9.48 -24.39
C LEU A 160 -18.29 8.93 -25.26
N PRO A 161 -19.36 8.38 -24.66
CA PRO A 161 -20.56 7.94 -25.38
C PRO A 161 -21.47 9.14 -25.71
N LEU A 162 -20.95 10.06 -26.52
CA LEU A 162 -21.65 11.23 -27.05
C LEU A 162 -22.14 10.95 -28.48
N ASP A 163 -23.41 11.20 -28.76
CA ASP A 163 -23.96 11.14 -30.11
C ASP A 163 -24.20 12.53 -30.71
N ILE A 164 -24.62 12.57 -31.99
CA ILE A 164 -24.80 13.82 -32.73
C ILE A 164 -25.95 14.69 -32.18
N GLU A 165 -26.82 14.14 -31.35
CA GLU A 165 -27.86 14.91 -30.64
C GLU A 165 -27.29 15.58 -29.39
N ASP A 166 -26.47 14.88 -28.61
CA ASP A 166 -25.76 15.43 -27.45
C ASP A 166 -24.90 16.64 -27.80
N VAL A 167 -24.24 16.59 -28.96
CA VAL A 167 -23.45 17.72 -29.49
C VAL A 167 -24.34 18.85 -30.00
N ARG A 168 -25.46 18.56 -30.66
CA ARG A 168 -26.37 19.61 -31.15
C ARG A 168 -26.98 20.41 -30.01
N GLU A 169 -27.46 19.76 -28.95
CA GLU A 169 -27.96 20.45 -27.75
C GLU A 169 -26.88 21.31 -27.09
N ARG A 170 -25.68 20.75 -26.92
CA ARG A 170 -24.53 21.43 -26.29
C ARG A 170 -24.00 22.62 -27.07
N LEU A 171 -24.17 22.65 -28.39
CA LEU A 171 -23.84 23.78 -29.26
C LEU A 171 -25.00 24.80 -29.36
N LEU A 172 -26.27 24.35 -29.29
CA LEU A 172 -27.44 25.23 -29.24
C LEU A 172 -27.45 26.07 -27.95
N ALA A 173 -27.07 25.49 -26.81
CA ALA A 173 -26.82 26.21 -25.55
C ALA A 173 -25.60 27.18 -25.59
N GLN A 174 -25.05 27.47 -26.78
CA GLN A 174 -24.04 28.50 -27.00
C GLN A 174 -24.46 29.56 -28.03
N THR A 175 -25.63 29.46 -28.67
CA THR A 175 -26.04 30.43 -29.70
C THR A 175 -26.41 31.80 -29.14
N ASP A 176 -26.84 31.85 -27.89
CA ASP A 176 -27.51 33.03 -27.31
C ASP A 176 -26.56 33.92 -26.49
N ARG A 177 -25.28 33.53 -26.43
CA ARG A 177 -24.15 34.28 -25.85
C ARG A 177 -23.76 35.42 -26.81
N ILE A 178 -23.43 36.61 -26.31
CA ILE A 178 -23.10 37.78 -27.16
C ILE A 178 -21.78 37.53 -27.91
N ASN A 179 -20.92 36.68 -27.36
CA ASN A 179 -19.67 36.28 -27.97
C ASN A 179 -19.71 34.91 -28.66
N HIS A 180 -20.37 34.82 -29.82
CA HIS A 180 -20.38 33.60 -30.66
C HIS A 180 -19.00 33.11 -31.16
N ALA A 181 -17.90 33.84 -30.92
CA ALA A 181 -16.59 33.54 -31.52
C ALA A 181 -16.01 32.15 -31.14
N PRO A 182 -16.08 31.67 -29.87
CA PRO A 182 -15.63 30.32 -29.53
C PRO A 182 -16.45 29.23 -30.25
N LEU A 183 -17.78 29.38 -30.27
CA LEU A 183 -18.70 28.47 -30.98
C LEU A 183 -18.38 28.40 -32.49
N LEU A 184 -18.19 29.55 -33.14
CA LEU A 184 -17.84 29.61 -34.57
C LEU A 184 -16.46 29.00 -34.85
N THR A 185 -15.47 29.19 -33.97
CA THR A 185 -14.16 28.52 -34.08
C THR A 185 -14.28 27.00 -33.89
N LEU A 186 -15.08 26.53 -32.94
CA LEU A 186 -15.37 25.10 -32.76
C LEU A 186 -16.04 24.50 -34.01
N LEU A 187 -17.07 25.15 -34.55
CA LEU A 187 -17.75 24.73 -35.79
C LEU A 187 -16.82 24.69 -37.00
N LYS A 188 -15.92 25.68 -37.15
CA LYS A 188 -14.88 25.68 -38.20
C LYS A 188 -13.88 24.52 -38.07
N ARG A 189 -13.69 23.97 -36.87
CA ARG A 189 -12.84 22.77 -36.63
C ARG A 189 -13.61 21.45 -36.84
N LEU A 190 -14.89 21.38 -36.45
CA LEU A 190 -15.72 20.17 -36.54
C LEU A 190 -16.24 19.85 -37.95
N ILE A 191 -16.61 20.87 -38.73
CA ILE A 191 -17.30 20.67 -40.01
C ILE A 191 -16.29 20.48 -41.15
N GLU A 192 -16.40 19.36 -41.87
CA GLU A 192 -15.63 19.08 -43.09
C GLU A 192 -16.38 19.58 -44.34
N ASN A 193 -17.69 19.45 -44.36
CA ASN A 193 -18.53 19.73 -45.53
C ASN A 193 -18.38 21.19 -46.02
N VAL A 194 -17.80 21.37 -47.20
CA VAL A 194 -17.49 22.68 -47.80
C VAL A 194 -18.72 23.58 -47.96
N LYS A 195 -19.93 23.02 -48.13
CA LYS A 195 -21.17 23.83 -48.18
C LYS A 195 -21.53 24.36 -46.79
N THR A 196 -21.65 23.48 -45.80
CA THR A 196 -21.98 23.84 -44.42
C THR A 196 -20.92 24.77 -43.83
N LYS A 197 -19.64 24.54 -44.13
CA LYS A 197 -18.52 25.37 -43.69
C LYS A 197 -18.53 26.78 -44.29
N ARG A 198 -19.07 26.98 -45.50
CA ARG A 198 -19.31 28.32 -46.06
C ARG A 198 -20.38 29.05 -45.26
N VAL A 199 -21.51 28.41 -44.94
CA VAL A 199 -22.57 29.03 -44.14
C VAL A 199 -22.04 29.49 -42.76
N VAL A 200 -21.16 28.72 -42.11
CA VAL A 200 -20.49 29.15 -40.86
C VAL A 200 -19.61 30.40 -41.07
N LEU A 201 -18.88 30.49 -42.18
CA LEU A 201 -18.06 31.66 -42.53
C LEU A 201 -18.93 32.88 -42.91
N ASP A 202 -20.05 32.67 -43.60
CA ASP A 202 -21.01 33.71 -43.95
C ASP A 202 -21.68 34.26 -42.68
N ILE A 203 -22.04 33.41 -41.72
CA ILE A 203 -22.54 33.80 -40.39
C ILE A 203 -21.46 34.56 -39.59
N GLU A 204 -20.21 34.08 -39.58
CA GLU A 204 -19.10 34.78 -38.94
C GLU A 204 -18.88 36.19 -39.53
N GLU A 205 -18.96 36.33 -40.85
CA GLU A 205 -18.83 37.61 -41.53
C GLU A 205 -20.02 38.54 -41.27
N LYS A 206 -21.26 38.03 -41.23
CA LYS A 206 -22.44 38.82 -40.77
C LYS A 206 -22.22 39.37 -39.35
N PHE A 207 -21.81 38.53 -38.40
CA PHE A 207 -21.53 38.97 -37.03
C PHE A 207 -20.33 39.93 -36.95
N ARG A 208 -19.29 39.75 -37.77
CA ARG A 208 -18.15 40.67 -37.88
C ARG A 208 -18.58 42.05 -38.37
N GLN A 209 -19.45 42.11 -39.39
CA GLN A 209 -20.00 43.36 -39.91
C GLN A 209 -20.90 44.06 -38.89
N LEU A 210 -21.75 43.33 -38.16
CA LEU A 210 -22.56 43.90 -37.08
C LEU A 210 -21.67 44.46 -35.95
N ARG A 211 -20.63 43.72 -35.52
CA ARG A 211 -19.65 44.22 -34.53
C ARG A 211 -18.94 45.48 -35.01
N GLU A 212 -18.55 45.56 -36.28
CA GLU A 212 -17.94 46.78 -36.83
C GLU A 212 -18.91 47.97 -36.92
N GLN A 213 -20.18 47.73 -37.32
CA GLN A 213 -21.22 48.76 -37.29
C GLN A 213 -21.48 49.27 -35.86
N THR A 214 -21.52 48.37 -34.86
CA THR A 214 -21.61 48.73 -33.44
C THR A 214 -20.39 49.54 -32.98
N ARG A 215 -19.17 49.09 -33.29
CA ARG A 215 -17.91 49.77 -32.91
C ARG A 215 -17.81 51.18 -33.49
N LEU A 216 -18.36 51.40 -34.68
CA LEU A 216 -18.40 52.68 -35.36
C LEU A 216 -19.66 53.51 -35.02
N ALA A 217 -20.51 53.04 -34.08
CA ALA A 217 -21.78 53.65 -33.69
C ALA A 217 -22.73 53.97 -34.88
N GLN A 218 -22.72 53.10 -35.90
CA GLN A 218 -23.50 53.26 -37.14
C GLN A 218 -24.93 52.69 -37.06
N ILE A 219 -25.24 51.96 -35.99
CA ILE A 219 -26.55 51.33 -35.72
C ILE A 219 -26.96 51.56 -34.28
N SER A 220 -28.26 51.63 -34.02
CA SER A 220 -28.79 51.65 -32.64
C SER A 220 -28.73 50.26 -31.99
N TYR A 221 -29.00 50.19 -30.68
CA TYR A 221 -29.15 48.91 -29.97
C TYR A 221 -30.36 48.11 -30.50
N GLU A 222 -31.48 48.79 -30.77
CA GLU A 222 -32.70 48.19 -31.36
C GLU A 222 -32.39 47.64 -32.76
N GLU A 223 -31.69 48.42 -33.60
CA GLU A 223 -31.26 47.96 -34.93
C GLU A 223 -30.24 46.81 -34.88
N LEU A 224 -29.40 46.74 -33.84
CA LEU A 224 -28.53 45.57 -33.66
C LEU A 224 -29.36 44.33 -33.33
N ALA A 225 -30.33 44.42 -32.41
CA ALA A 225 -31.17 43.29 -32.02
C ALA A 225 -32.01 42.77 -33.20
N ASP A 226 -32.63 43.67 -33.97
CA ASP A 226 -33.39 43.34 -35.18
C ASP A 226 -32.52 42.68 -36.27
N ARG A 227 -31.24 43.05 -36.37
CA ARG A 227 -30.30 42.50 -37.37
C ARG A 227 -29.53 41.27 -36.89
N SER A 228 -29.30 41.09 -35.59
CA SER A 228 -28.62 39.91 -35.03
C SER A 228 -29.56 38.71 -34.94
N THR A 229 -30.83 38.93 -34.58
CA THR A 229 -31.82 37.85 -34.39
C THR A 229 -31.94 36.93 -35.61
N PRO A 230 -32.04 37.41 -36.87
CA PRO A 230 -32.03 36.54 -38.05
C PRO A 230 -30.73 35.72 -38.21
N VAL A 231 -29.58 36.25 -37.80
CA VAL A 231 -28.27 35.58 -37.92
C VAL A 231 -28.08 34.52 -36.83
N GLN A 232 -28.61 34.77 -35.63
CA GLN A 232 -28.71 33.80 -34.55
C GLN A 232 -29.69 32.67 -34.92
N ILE A 233 -30.80 32.99 -35.59
CA ILE A 233 -31.74 32.01 -36.14
C ILE A 233 -31.09 31.18 -37.28
N ASP A 234 -30.36 31.78 -38.21
CA ASP A 234 -29.57 31.06 -39.23
C ASP A 234 -28.62 30.03 -38.57
N LEU A 235 -27.94 30.44 -37.49
CA LEU A 235 -27.02 29.60 -36.73
C LEU A 235 -27.74 28.47 -35.99
N GLN A 236 -28.89 28.75 -35.35
CA GLN A 236 -29.72 27.72 -34.70
C GLN A 236 -30.26 26.69 -35.72
N TYR A 237 -30.66 27.10 -36.92
CA TYR A 237 -31.05 26.17 -37.98
C TYR A 237 -29.87 25.30 -38.45
N LEU A 238 -28.71 25.90 -38.71
CA LEU A 238 -27.48 25.17 -39.08
C LEU A 238 -27.08 24.12 -38.03
N LEU A 239 -27.30 24.42 -36.75
CA LEU A 239 -27.04 23.47 -35.66
C LEU A 239 -28.11 22.37 -35.57
N ARG A 240 -29.40 22.69 -35.73
CA ARG A 240 -30.49 21.67 -35.71
C ARG A 240 -30.32 20.66 -36.85
N ASP A 241 -29.99 21.14 -38.05
CA ASP A 241 -29.80 20.31 -39.26
C ASP A 241 -28.40 19.65 -39.35
N LEU A 242 -27.55 19.83 -38.33
CA LEU A 242 -26.19 19.27 -38.31
C LEU A 242 -26.23 17.73 -38.23
N GLN A 243 -25.73 17.06 -39.26
CA GLN A 243 -25.64 15.60 -39.31
C GLN A 243 -24.19 15.12 -39.30
N GLU A 244 -23.95 13.92 -38.76
CA GLU A 244 -22.61 13.33 -38.61
C GLU A 244 -21.83 13.26 -39.95
N HIS A 245 -22.51 13.00 -41.07
CA HIS A 245 -21.89 12.97 -42.40
C HIS A 245 -21.31 14.33 -42.87
N MET A 246 -21.59 15.42 -42.16
CA MET A 246 -21.03 16.75 -42.46
C MET A 246 -19.75 17.06 -41.67
N LEU A 247 -19.43 16.25 -40.67
CA LEU A 247 -18.33 16.45 -39.73
C LEU A 247 -17.06 15.71 -40.19
N VAL A 248 -15.91 16.12 -39.65
CA VAL A 248 -14.64 15.41 -39.88
C VAL A 248 -14.65 14.02 -39.22
N ALA A 249 -13.92 13.07 -39.79
CA ALA A 249 -13.91 11.66 -39.33
C ALA A 249 -13.51 11.46 -37.84
N ASN A 250 -12.85 12.43 -37.21
CA ASN A 250 -12.47 12.42 -35.79
C ASN A 250 -13.26 13.44 -34.93
N TRP A 251 -14.45 13.86 -35.36
CA TRP A 251 -15.23 14.93 -34.72
C TRP A 251 -15.47 14.72 -33.22
N LYS A 252 -15.75 13.48 -32.77
CA LYS A 252 -15.93 13.17 -31.34
C LYS A 252 -14.71 13.61 -30.52
N GLN A 253 -13.49 13.32 -30.98
CA GLN A 253 -12.24 13.71 -30.31
C GLN A 253 -12.04 15.23 -30.30
N ILE A 254 -12.36 15.94 -31.39
CA ILE A 254 -12.24 17.41 -31.45
C ILE A 254 -13.24 18.07 -30.50
N PHE A 255 -14.50 17.61 -30.49
CA PHE A 255 -15.53 18.12 -29.58
C PHE A 255 -15.14 17.86 -28.12
N ILE A 256 -14.74 16.63 -27.78
CA ILE A 256 -14.28 16.25 -26.44
C ILE A 256 -13.14 17.16 -25.96
N ARG A 257 -12.13 17.41 -26.82
CA ARG A 257 -10.97 18.25 -26.48
C ARG A 257 -11.33 19.74 -26.33
N ASP A 258 -12.10 20.28 -27.27
CA ASP A 258 -12.32 21.73 -27.39
C ASP A 258 -13.56 22.24 -26.62
N TYR A 259 -14.52 21.38 -26.28
CA TYR A 259 -15.73 21.74 -25.50
C TYR A 259 -15.51 21.58 -23.99
N PHE A 260 -15.03 20.41 -23.55
CA PHE A 260 -14.73 20.14 -22.14
C PHE A 260 -13.36 20.68 -21.69
N HIS A 261 -12.60 21.28 -22.61
CA HIS A 261 -11.30 21.92 -22.37
C HIS A 261 -10.28 21.03 -21.64
N PHE A 262 -10.26 19.72 -21.95
CA PHE A 262 -9.31 18.75 -21.40
C PHE A 262 -7.83 19.01 -21.78
N VAL A 263 -7.57 19.99 -22.66
CA VAL A 263 -6.23 20.46 -23.03
C VAL A 263 -6.14 21.97 -22.84
N THR A 264 -5.07 22.42 -22.15
CA THR A 264 -4.85 23.81 -21.67
C THR A 264 -4.67 24.85 -22.77
N SER A 265 -4.46 24.45 -24.03
CA SER A 265 -4.22 25.32 -25.19
C SER A 265 -5.45 25.54 -26.08
N SER A 266 -6.62 25.03 -25.70
CA SER A 266 -7.80 24.94 -26.58
C SER A 266 -8.52 26.26 -26.88
N ARG A 267 -8.55 27.22 -25.94
CA ARG A 267 -9.32 28.49 -26.03
C ARG A 267 -8.46 29.64 -26.61
N GLU A 268 -8.75 30.04 -27.85
CA GLU A 268 -8.07 31.13 -28.55
C GLU A 268 -8.31 32.53 -27.92
N LEU A 269 -7.55 33.54 -28.34
CA LEU A 269 -7.75 34.95 -27.95
C LEU A 269 -9.06 35.51 -28.54
N SER A 270 -10.19 35.17 -27.92
CA SER A 270 -11.52 35.64 -28.33
C SER A 270 -11.61 37.17 -28.29
N THR A 271 -12.26 37.76 -29.30
CA THR A 271 -12.54 39.20 -29.34
C THR A 271 -13.81 39.51 -28.56
N VAL A 272 -13.65 40.23 -27.45
CA VAL A 272 -14.76 40.76 -26.65
C VAL A 272 -15.66 41.62 -27.55
N PRO A 273 -17.00 41.48 -27.49
CA PRO A 273 -17.91 42.36 -28.22
C PRO A 273 -17.67 43.84 -27.91
N PRO A 274 -17.75 44.75 -28.89
CA PRO A 274 -17.56 46.17 -28.65
C PRO A 274 -18.73 46.74 -27.82
N PHE A 275 -18.40 47.46 -26.74
CA PHE A 275 -19.39 48.26 -25.99
C PHE A 275 -20.05 49.31 -26.88
N PHE A 276 -21.33 49.57 -26.67
CA PHE A 276 -22.01 50.72 -27.26
C PHE A 276 -21.59 52.00 -26.52
N VAL A 277 -21.13 53.01 -27.26
CA VAL A 277 -21.00 54.37 -26.74
C VAL A 277 -22.40 55.01 -26.75
N PRO A 278 -22.94 55.50 -25.61
CA PRO A 278 -24.27 56.10 -25.56
C PRO A 278 -24.42 57.27 -26.53
N SER A 279 -25.23 57.10 -27.57
CA SER A 279 -25.44 58.10 -28.63
C SER A 279 -26.30 59.28 -28.16
N GLU A 280 -27.15 59.04 -27.15
CA GLU A 280 -28.08 59.96 -26.47
C GLU A 280 -27.52 61.36 -26.12
N GLU A 281 -28.44 62.31 -25.92
CA GLU A 281 -28.12 63.57 -25.23
C GLU A 281 -27.76 63.30 -23.75
N ILE A 282 -26.76 64.03 -23.26
CA ILE A 282 -26.28 63.91 -21.88
C ILE A 282 -27.32 64.50 -20.92
N GLY A 283 -28.00 63.63 -20.19
CA GLY A 283 -28.96 63.98 -19.16
C GLY A 283 -28.27 64.69 -18.00
N ILE A 284 -28.61 65.95 -17.77
CA ILE A 284 -28.00 66.77 -16.71
C ILE A 284 -28.62 66.37 -15.35
N PRO A 285 -27.82 65.84 -14.39
CA PRO A 285 -28.33 65.39 -13.11
C PRO A 285 -28.79 66.56 -12.24
N GLN A 286 -29.82 66.30 -11.45
CA GLN A 286 -30.36 67.29 -10.51
C GLN A 286 -29.80 67.13 -9.09
N THR A 287 -29.45 65.90 -8.67
CA THR A 287 -29.11 65.55 -7.28
C THR A 287 -27.71 64.93 -7.09
N LEU A 288 -27.17 65.15 -5.90
CA LEU A 288 -25.84 64.73 -5.41
C LEU A 288 -25.94 63.47 -4.52
N ASN A 289 -24.85 62.72 -4.39
CA ASN A 289 -24.72 61.55 -3.51
C ASN A 289 -24.39 61.90 -2.04
N LEU A 290 -25.02 62.94 -1.49
CA LEU A 290 -24.80 63.36 -0.10
C LEU A 290 -25.59 62.49 0.90
N PRO A 291 -24.95 62.00 1.99
CA PRO A 291 -25.67 61.38 3.10
C PRO A 291 -26.45 62.44 3.89
N ALA A 292 -27.57 62.04 4.52
CA ALA A 292 -28.46 62.93 5.28
C ALA A 292 -27.87 63.37 6.64
N GLY A 293 -26.76 64.12 6.61
CA GLY A 293 -26.09 64.68 7.78
C GLY A 293 -26.85 65.86 8.40
N LYS A 294 -27.09 65.80 9.72
CA LYS A 294 -27.77 66.85 10.47
C LYS A 294 -26.87 68.08 10.68
N GLN A 295 -27.06 69.18 9.94
CA GLN A 295 -26.63 70.51 10.40
C GLN A 295 -27.35 71.69 9.72
N GLY A 296 -27.76 72.67 10.55
CA GLY A 296 -27.67 74.11 10.25
C GLY A 296 -28.37 74.71 9.03
N ALA A 297 -29.69 74.92 9.13
CA ALA A 297 -30.37 76.15 8.67
C ALA A 297 -29.92 76.82 7.34
N ALA A 298 -30.05 76.10 6.22
CA ALA A 298 -30.21 76.69 4.88
C ALA A 298 -31.48 76.12 4.21
N SER A 299 -31.86 76.66 3.05
CA SER A 299 -33.05 76.32 2.26
C SER A 299 -33.25 74.80 2.11
N ARG A 300 -34.35 74.27 2.70
CA ARG A 300 -34.69 72.83 2.64
C ARG A 300 -34.83 72.30 1.21
N ASP A 301 -35.18 73.17 0.26
CA ASP A 301 -35.44 72.81 -1.14
C ASP A 301 -34.16 72.77 -2.01
N GLN A 302 -32.97 72.98 -1.42
CA GLN A 302 -31.69 73.00 -2.14
C GLN A 302 -30.62 72.04 -1.57
N VAL A 303 -30.87 71.40 -0.43
CA VAL A 303 -29.91 70.45 0.17
C VAL A 303 -29.78 69.21 -0.70
N GLY A 304 -28.66 69.08 -1.41
CA GLY A 304 -28.39 67.96 -2.31
C GLY A 304 -28.63 68.24 -3.79
N ALA A 305 -28.98 69.46 -4.20
CA ALA A 305 -29.12 69.84 -5.60
C ALA A 305 -27.79 70.32 -6.22
N LEU A 306 -27.51 69.97 -7.48
CA LEU A 306 -26.32 70.47 -8.21
C LEU A 306 -26.43 71.97 -8.53
N SER A 307 -25.33 72.71 -8.36
CA SER A 307 -25.19 74.11 -8.79
C SER A 307 -25.17 74.25 -10.32
N PHE A 308 -25.36 75.48 -10.82
CA PHE A 308 -25.30 75.75 -12.26
C PHE A 308 -23.90 75.47 -12.86
N GLU A 309 -22.85 75.78 -12.12
CA GLU A 309 -21.46 75.50 -12.51
C GLU A 309 -21.20 73.99 -12.56
N GLN A 310 -21.60 73.25 -11.51
CA GLN A 310 -21.49 71.78 -11.47
C GLN A 310 -22.26 71.11 -12.62
N LYS A 311 -23.42 71.64 -13.02
CA LYS A 311 -24.20 71.14 -14.18
C LYS A 311 -23.48 71.37 -15.52
N ASN A 312 -22.81 72.52 -15.67
CA ASN A 312 -22.02 72.83 -16.86
C ASN A 312 -20.73 71.99 -16.92
N ASP A 313 -20.01 71.83 -15.81
CA ASP A 313 -18.80 71.01 -15.75
C ASP A 313 -19.11 69.51 -15.92
N PHE A 314 -20.22 69.02 -15.37
CA PHE A 314 -20.73 67.68 -15.67
C PHE A 314 -20.91 67.48 -17.18
N ARG A 315 -21.68 68.37 -17.84
CA ARG A 315 -21.94 68.29 -19.29
C ARG A 315 -20.65 68.38 -20.10
N ARG A 316 -19.75 69.29 -19.74
CA ARG A 316 -18.44 69.49 -20.37
C ARG A 316 -17.57 68.23 -20.28
N HIS A 317 -17.48 67.62 -19.10
CA HIS A 317 -16.64 66.44 -18.90
C HIS A 317 -17.22 65.17 -19.53
N LEU A 318 -18.54 64.96 -19.54
CA LEU A 318 -19.13 63.85 -20.31
C LEU A 318 -18.97 64.02 -21.82
N LEU A 319 -19.06 65.26 -22.34
CA LEU A 319 -18.74 65.53 -23.76
C LEU A 319 -17.28 65.17 -24.07
N LEU A 320 -16.32 65.68 -23.28
CA LEU A 320 -14.91 65.35 -23.45
C LEU A 320 -14.61 63.84 -23.29
N ALA A 321 -15.38 63.12 -22.47
CA ALA A 321 -15.27 61.66 -22.36
C ALA A 321 -15.84 60.92 -23.58
N LYS A 322 -16.96 61.40 -24.15
CA LYS A 322 -17.57 60.89 -25.40
C LYS A 322 -16.64 61.12 -26.60
N ASP A 323 -16.03 62.29 -26.70
CA ASP A 323 -15.02 62.62 -27.72
C ASP A 323 -13.75 61.76 -27.57
N ALA A 324 -13.25 61.57 -26.34
CA ALA A 324 -12.09 60.73 -26.06
C ALA A 324 -12.36 59.23 -26.36
N LEU A 325 -13.56 58.74 -26.06
CA LEU A 325 -14.02 57.39 -26.43
C LEU A 325 -14.02 57.18 -27.95
N ALA A 326 -14.54 58.15 -28.72
CA ALA A 326 -14.59 58.06 -30.18
C ALA A 326 -13.20 57.96 -30.84
N VAL A 327 -12.15 58.46 -30.17
CA VAL A 327 -10.74 58.36 -30.62
C VAL A 327 -10.00 57.19 -29.92
N ASN A 328 -10.72 56.29 -29.23
CA ASN A 328 -10.18 55.14 -28.48
C ASN A 328 -9.19 55.51 -27.35
N ASN A 329 -9.25 56.73 -26.82
CA ASN A 329 -8.40 57.18 -25.71
C ASN A 329 -9.08 56.91 -24.36
N PHE A 330 -9.18 55.63 -24.01
CA PHE A 330 -9.90 55.15 -22.82
C PHE A 330 -9.38 55.75 -21.51
N ALA A 331 -8.08 56.03 -21.42
CA ALA A 331 -7.44 56.63 -20.25
C ALA A 331 -7.92 58.06 -19.97
N THR A 332 -8.00 58.93 -20.99
CA THR A 332 -8.48 60.32 -20.81
C THR A 332 -10.00 60.35 -20.64
N ALA A 333 -10.73 59.48 -21.34
CA ALA A 333 -12.17 59.32 -21.14
C ALA A 333 -12.50 58.91 -19.69
N TYR A 334 -11.84 57.87 -19.16
CA TYR A 334 -11.98 57.45 -17.76
C TYR A 334 -11.60 58.56 -16.79
N HIS A 335 -10.51 59.31 -17.06
CA HIS A 335 -10.11 60.44 -16.22
C HIS A 335 -11.21 61.52 -16.15
N HIS A 336 -11.85 61.88 -17.26
CA HIS A 336 -12.95 62.85 -17.26
C HIS A 336 -14.19 62.35 -16.51
N CYS A 337 -14.60 61.09 -16.71
CA CYS A 337 -15.71 60.49 -15.96
C CYS A 337 -15.41 60.38 -14.45
N ASN A 338 -14.21 59.95 -14.08
CA ASN A 338 -13.79 59.80 -12.68
C ASN A 338 -13.57 61.16 -12.00
N HIS A 339 -13.17 62.21 -12.73
CA HIS A 339 -13.16 63.59 -12.23
C HIS A 339 -14.57 64.03 -11.81
N VAL A 340 -15.57 63.84 -12.68
CA VAL A 340 -16.99 64.11 -12.35
C VAL A 340 -17.45 63.31 -11.12
N ARG A 341 -17.15 62.01 -11.08
CA ARG A 341 -17.48 61.13 -9.94
C ARG A 341 -16.86 61.58 -8.62
N THR A 342 -15.69 62.22 -8.64
CA THR A 342 -14.94 62.59 -7.42
C THR A 342 -15.13 64.04 -6.98
N HIS A 343 -15.40 64.96 -7.92
CA HIS A 343 -15.53 66.40 -7.66
C HIS A 343 -16.98 66.89 -7.66
N ILE A 344 -17.91 66.10 -8.24
CA ILE A 344 -19.35 66.39 -8.29
C ILE A 344 -20.17 65.29 -7.62
N ASP A 345 -19.83 64.01 -7.82
CA ASP A 345 -20.55 62.82 -7.33
C ASP A 345 -22.09 62.87 -7.51
N PRO A 346 -22.58 62.96 -8.76
CA PRO A 346 -24.01 63.09 -9.07
C PRO A 346 -24.75 61.75 -9.14
N GLN A 347 -26.08 61.83 -9.12
CA GLN A 347 -26.98 60.71 -9.44
C GLN A 347 -27.29 60.71 -10.94
N SER A 348 -26.58 59.89 -11.71
CA SER A 348 -26.75 59.75 -13.16
C SER A 348 -26.40 58.33 -13.60
N ALA A 349 -27.34 57.57 -14.18
CA ALA A 349 -27.05 56.24 -14.71
C ALA A 349 -26.06 56.32 -15.89
N GLN A 350 -26.27 57.24 -16.83
CA GLN A 350 -25.35 57.51 -17.95
C GLN A 350 -23.88 57.70 -17.48
N LEU A 351 -23.61 58.47 -16.41
CA LEU A 351 -22.24 58.61 -15.88
C LEU A 351 -21.62 57.27 -15.46
N TYR A 352 -22.38 56.43 -14.76
CA TYR A 352 -21.89 55.15 -14.24
C TYR A 352 -21.75 54.07 -15.33
N GLU A 353 -22.53 54.16 -16.41
CA GLU A 353 -22.28 53.41 -17.65
C GLU A 353 -20.97 53.87 -18.33
N TYR A 354 -20.78 55.18 -18.54
CA TYR A 354 -19.54 55.71 -19.12
C TYR A 354 -18.30 55.32 -18.28
N LEU A 355 -18.40 55.34 -16.95
CA LEU A 355 -17.36 54.84 -16.04
C LEU A 355 -17.09 53.34 -16.25
N LEU A 356 -18.13 52.51 -16.37
CA LEU A 356 -17.99 51.08 -16.61
C LEU A 356 -17.26 50.79 -17.92
N ILE A 357 -17.71 51.38 -19.03
CA ILE A 357 -17.11 51.20 -20.36
C ILE A 357 -15.64 51.64 -20.37
N THR A 358 -15.38 52.88 -19.96
CA THR A 358 -14.03 53.46 -20.01
C THR A 358 -13.05 52.74 -19.09
N PHE A 359 -13.49 52.29 -17.90
CA PHE A 359 -12.66 51.51 -16.99
C PHE A 359 -12.35 50.11 -17.55
N MET A 360 -13.36 49.40 -18.06
CA MET A 360 -13.20 48.06 -18.65
C MET A 360 -12.28 48.06 -19.87
N GLN A 361 -12.35 49.09 -20.72
CA GLN A 361 -11.47 49.24 -21.89
C GLN A 361 -10.08 49.78 -21.54
N ASN A 362 -9.91 50.53 -20.45
CA ASN A 362 -8.61 51.03 -19.99
C ASN A 362 -7.78 49.96 -19.25
N GLU A 363 -8.36 49.24 -18.30
CA GLU A 363 -7.64 48.25 -17.49
C GLU A 363 -7.58 46.87 -18.16
N SER A 364 -8.56 46.54 -19.01
CA SER A 364 -8.87 45.20 -19.56
C SER A 364 -9.47 44.20 -18.56
N PRO A 365 -10.43 43.34 -18.98
CA PRO A 365 -11.05 42.33 -18.11
C PRO A 365 -10.06 41.32 -17.51
N VAL A 366 -9.05 40.93 -18.29
CA VAL A 366 -8.02 39.95 -17.86
C VAL A 366 -7.21 40.52 -16.70
N LYS A 367 -6.72 41.76 -16.82
CA LYS A 367 -5.96 42.40 -15.73
C LYS A 367 -6.80 42.55 -14.46
N ILE A 368 -8.06 42.99 -14.60
CA ILE A 368 -8.99 43.17 -13.47
C ILE A 368 -9.11 41.88 -12.63
N LEU A 369 -9.14 40.72 -13.28
CA LEU A 369 -9.23 39.42 -12.61
C LEU A 369 -7.89 38.86 -12.15
N THR A 370 -6.81 39.05 -12.91
CA THR A 370 -5.45 38.71 -12.44
C THR A 370 -5.10 39.47 -11.16
N ASP A 371 -5.36 40.78 -11.12
CA ASP A 371 -5.20 41.62 -9.92
C ASP A 371 -6.05 41.08 -8.76
N ALA A 372 -7.30 40.70 -9.00
CA ALA A 372 -8.17 40.11 -7.98
C ALA A 372 -7.61 38.77 -7.44
N THR A 373 -7.16 37.86 -8.32
CA THR A 373 -6.52 36.59 -7.88
C THR A 373 -5.23 36.81 -7.08
N ALA A 374 -4.48 37.88 -7.37
CA ALA A 374 -3.34 38.32 -6.57
C ALA A 374 -3.72 39.01 -5.24
N GLY A 375 -5.01 39.11 -4.92
CA GLY A 375 -5.54 39.71 -3.69
C GLY A 375 -5.81 41.22 -3.76
N ASN A 376 -5.71 41.85 -4.93
CA ASN A 376 -6.09 43.23 -5.16
C ASN A 376 -7.53 43.32 -5.70
N ASP A 377 -8.53 43.14 -4.83
CA ASP A 377 -9.96 43.28 -5.18
C ASP A 377 -10.36 44.69 -5.70
N ARG A 378 -9.47 45.70 -5.65
CA ARG A 378 -9.82 47.10 -5.98
C ARG A 378 -10.36 47.31 -7.41
N PRO A 379 -9.77 46.76 -8.49
CA PRO A 379 -10.29 46.97 -9.84
C PRO A 379 -11.67 46.32 -10.01
N LEU A 380 -11.85 45.10 -9.51
CA LEU A 380 -13.14 44.40 -9.52
C LEU A 380 -14.19 45.20 -8.72
N ASN A 381 -13.86 45.69 -7.53
CA ASN A 381 -14.77 46.49 -6.72
C ASN A 381 -15.19 47.81 -7.40
N TYR A 382 -14.36 48.42 -8.26
CA TYR A 382 -14.80 49.54 -9.10
C TYR A 382 -15.85 49.11 -10.13
N VAL A 383 -15.68 47.96 -10.81
CA VAL A 383 -16.70 47.41 -11.73
C VAL A 383 -18.01 47.15 -11.00
N LEU A 384 -17.96 46.47 -9.84
CA LEU A 384 -19.14 46.15 -9.03
C LEU A 384 -19.85 47.43 -8.54
N LEU A 385 -19.09 48.46 -8.14
CA LEU A 385 -19.61 49.77 -7.77
C LEU A 385 -20.29 50.47 -8.95
N TYR A 386 -19.66 50.48 -10.13
CA TYR A 386 -20.18 51.18 -11.30
C TYR A 386 -21.45 50.51 -11.83
N ALA A 387 -21.47 49.18 -11.92
CA ALA A 387 -22.65 48.43 -12.30
C ALA A 387 -23.80 48.57 -11.27
N GLY A 388 -23.48 48.51 -9.97
CA GLY A 388 -24.47 48.68 -8.89
C GLY A 388 -25.11 50.06 -8.89
N ARG A 389 -24.32 51.13 -8.99
CA ARG A 389 -24.83 52.52 -9.08
C ARG A 389 -25.58 52.78 -10.39
N TYR A 390 -25.14 52.22 -11.51
CA TYR A 390 -25.90 52.26 -12.76
C TYR A 390 -27.30 51.63 -12.56
N ARG A 391 -27.38 50.39 -12.04
CA ARG A 391 -28.66 49.69 -11.80
C ARG A 391 -29.58 50.47 -10.86
N GLU A 392 -29.03 51.03 -9.78
CA GLU A 392 -29.76 51.87 -8.83
C GLU A 392 -30.36 53.12 -9.50
N TYR A 393 -29.55 53.88 -10.23
CA TYR A 393 -30.01 55.14 -10.86
C TYR A 393 -30.87 54.91 -12.11
N GLN A 394 -30.68 53.81 -12.83
CA GLN A 394 -31.56 53.39 -13.91
C GLN A 394 -32.97 53.08 -13.39
N ARG A 395 -33.08 52.29 -12.31
CA ARG A 395 -34.37 51.98 -11.66
C ARG A 395 -35.03 53.21 -11.05
N ASP A 396 -34.24 54.12 -10.49
CA ASP A 396 -34.72 55.39 -9.94
C ASP A 396 -35.04 56.46 -11.02
N GLY A 397 -34.80 56.18 -12.31
CA GLY A 397 -35.06 57.11 -13.42
C GLY A 397 -34.12 58.32 -13.51
N LYS A 398 -32.93 58.26 -12.91
CA LYS A 398 -32.01 59.39 -12.74
C LYS A 398 -30.97 59.42 -13.86
N CYS A 399 -31.25 60.21 -14.90
CA CYS A 399 -30.49 60.25 -16.16
C CYS A 399 -30.28 58.83 -16.73
N PRO A 400 -31.38 58.13 -17.09
CA PRO A 400 -31.34 56.76 -17.58
C PRO A 400 -30.60 56.67 -18.92
N SER A 401 -30.21 55.44 -19.28
CA SER A 401 -29.61 55.10 -20.58
C SER A 401 -30.29 53.87 -21.17
N THR A 402 -30.49 53.86 -22.49
CA THR A 402 -31.00 52.72 -23.25
C THR A 402 -29.95 51.64 -23.50
N THR A 403 -28.67 51.99 -23.66
CA THR A 403 -27.57 51.04 -23.96
C THR A 403 -27.04 50.30 -22.74
N GLY A 404 -27.26 50.85 -21.53
CA GLY A 404 -26.68 50.36 -20.29
C GLY A 404 -26.93 48.88 -19.94
N PRO A 405 -28.12 48.27 -20.18
CA PRO A 405 -28.35 46.85 -19.91
C PRO A 405 -27.46 45.94 -20.77
N HIS A 406 -27.29 46.30 -22.04
CA HIS A 406 -26.43 45.55 -22.96
C HIS A 406 -24.94 45.75 -22.65
N ASN A 407 -24.54 46.97 -22.25
CA ASN A 407 -23.18 47.24 -21.79
C ASN A 407 -22.85 46.52 -20.47
N LEU A 408 -23.82 46.30 -19.56
CA LEU A 408 -23.65 45.39 -18.41
C LEU A 408 -23.41 43.94 -18.84
N SER A 409 -24.19 43.42 -19.79
CA SER A 409 -24.03 42.04 -20.26
C SER A 409 -22.68 41.82 -20.95
N ILE A 410 -22.22 42.77 -21.78
CA ILE A 410 -20.86 42.73 -22.37
C ILE A 410 -19.80 42.75 -21.25
N ALA A 411 -19.94 43.61 -20.22
CA ALA A 411 -18.97 43.66 -19.13
C ALA A 411 -18.88 42.33 -18.35
N ALA A 412 -20.03 41.70 -18.07
CA ALA A 412 -20.07 40.41 -17.36
C ALA A 412 -19.54 39.26 -18.21
N GLU A 413 -19.89 39.18 -19.50
CA GLU A 413 -19.38 38.14 -20.41
C GLU A 413 -17.86 38.30 -20.66
N ALA A 414 -17.38 39.55 -20.77
CA ALA A 414 -15.96 39.86 -20.91
C ALA A 414 -15.13 39.47 -19.67
N LEU A 415 -15.67 39.66 -18.47
CA LEU A 415 -15.07 39.15 -17.24
C LEU A 415 -15.17 37.62 -17.16
N SER A 416 -16.29 37.03 -17.59
CA SER A 416 -16.50 35.59 -17.51
C SER A 416 -15.54 34.83 -18.43
N ASP A 417 -15.38 35.27 -19.68
CA ASP A 417 -14.38 34.71 -20.59
C ASP A 417 -12.94 34.93 -20.09
N ALA A 418 -12.65 36.07 -19.46
CA ALA A 418 -11.34 36.30 -18.84
C ALA A 418 -11.07 35.37 -17.64
N ALA A 419 -12.05 35.15 -16.77
CA ALA A 419 -11.95 34.17 -15.67
C ALA A 419 -11.85 32.73 -16.19
N LEU A 420 -12.59 32.36 -17.24
CA LEU A 420 -12.45 31.07 -17.91
C LEU A 420 -11.04 30.88 -18.49
N ARG A 421 -10.45 31.89 -19.14
CA ARG A 421 -9.05 31.82 -19.62
C ARG A 421 -8.06 31.55 -18.47
N ILE A 422 -8.20 32.23 -17.33
CA ILE A 422 -7.33 32.01 -16.15
C ILE A 422 -7.56 30.59 -15.59
N TYR A 423 -8.83 30.19 -15.42
CA TYR A 423 -9.22 28.84 -14.99
C TYR A 423 -8.63 27.75 -15.90
N HIS A 424 -8.79 27.87 -17.22
CA HIS A 424 -8.28 26.89 -18.19
C HIS A 424 -6.75 26.80 -18.22
N HIS A 425 -6.03 27.85 -17.80
CA HIS A 425 -4.57 27.85 -17.73
C HIS A 425 -3.98 26.94 -16.63
N TYR A 426 -4.67 26.74 -15.49
CA TYR A 426 -4.17 25.85 -14.43
C TYR A 426 -4.07 24.40 -14.92
N PRO A 427 -2.92 23.69 -14.76
CA PRO A 427 -2.77 22.33 -15.27
C PRO A 427 -3.45 21.24 -14.40
N SER A 428 -4.02 21.61 -13.26
CA SER A 428 -4.45 20.68 -12.20
C SER A 428 -5.65 19.80 -12.57
N ASP A 429 -5.63 18.54 -12.11
CA ASP A 429 -6.76 17.62 -12.16
C ASP A 429 -6.96 16.93 -10.79
N ALA A 430 -8.16 17.09 -10.23
CA ALA A 430 -8.57 16.60 -8.92
C ALA A 430 -8.30 15.11 -8.67
N VAL A 431 -8.51 14.28 -9.68
CA VAL A 431 -8.46 12.81 -9.57
C VAL A 431 -7.07 12.28 -9.93
N ARG A 432 -6.38 12.93 -10.88
CA ARG A 432 -5.08 12.48 -11.39
C ARG A 432 -3.89 12.96 -10.56
N HIS A 433 -3.97 14.14 -9.94
CA HIS A 433 -2.84 14.74 -9.24
C HIS A 433 -2.91 14.37 -7.75
N THR A 434 -2.38 13.19 -7.48
CA THR A 434 -2.36 12.45 -6.22
C THR A 434 -0.99 11.79 -6.05
N GLY A 435 -0.55 11.54 -4.80
CA GLY A 435 0.81 11.08 -4.54
C GLY A 435 1.85 12.09 -5.05
N LYS A 436 2.95 11.60 -5.64
CA LYS A 436 4.03 12.45 -6.19
C LYS A 436 3.56 13.36 -7.33
N HIS A 437 2.53 12.98 -8.09
CA HIS A 437 1.99 13.84 -9.16
C HIS A 437 1.27 15.10 -8.61
N ALA A 438 0.96 15.16 -7.30
CA ALA A 438 0.49 16.38 -6.66
C ALA A 438 1.62 17.40 -6.40
N GLU A 439 2.85 16.94 -6.16
CA GLU A 439 4.02 17.78 -5.89
C GLU A 439 4.54 18.48 -7.16
N ALA A 440 4.26 17.89 -8.33
CA ALA A 440 4.66 18.41 -9.64
C ALA A 440 3.80 19.58 -10.15
N VAL A 441 2.77 20.00 -9.40
CA VAL A 441 1.73 20.95 -9.84
C VAL A 441 1.49 22.01 -8.76
N PRO A 442 1.46 23.31 -9.10
CA PRO A 442 1.23 24.37 -8.11
C PRO A 442 -0.19 24.31 -7.55
N ASP A 443 -0.33 24.26 -6.22
CA ASP A 443 -1.62 24.42 -5.56
C ASP A 443 -2.14 25.85 -5.76
N SER A 444 -3.15 25.97 -6.63
CA SER A 444 -3.83 27.22 -6.96
C SER A 444 -5.28 27.26 -6.43
N ARG A 445 -5.60 26.44 -5.41
CA ARG A 445 -6.95 26.38 -4.80
C ARG A 445 -7.43 27.74 -4.31
N ARG A 446 -6.54 28.57 -3.79
CA ARG A 446 -6.86 29.91 -3.26
C ARG A 446 -7.30 30.85 -4.39
N GLU A 447 -6.52 30.89 -5.46
CA GLU A 447 -6.75 31.71 -6.65
C GLU A 447 -8.05 31.29 -7.33
N LEU A 448 -8.29 29.99 -7.46
CA LEU A 448 -9.55 29.47 -8.01
C LEU A 448 -10.76 29.76 -7.10
N ARG A 449 -10.61 29.69 -5.77
CA ARG A 449 -11.64 30.16 -4.83
C ARG A 449 -11.95 31.66 -5.00
N ILE A 450 -10.95 32.48 -5.29
CA ILE A 450 -11.15 33.91 -5.62
C ILE A 450 -11.88 34.06 -6.97
N ILE A 451 -11.58 33.24 -7.98
CA ILE A 451 -12.30 33.24 -9.27
C ILE A 451 -13.77 32.85 -9.09
N LEU A 452 -14.06 31.76 -8.37
CA LEU A 452 -15.43 31.31 -8.08
C LEU A 452 -16.22 32.37 -7.29
N ALA A 453 -15.64 32.92 -6.22
CA ALA A 453 -16.26 34.01 -5.46
C ALA A 453 -16.44 35.29 -6.28
N SER A 454 -15.53 35.60 -7.20
CA SER A 454 -15.64 36.75 -8.11
C SER A 454 -16.71 36.53 -9.17
N THR A 455 -16.90 35.30 -9.65
CA THR A 455 -17.99 34.89 -10.54
C THR A 455 -19.34 35.19 -9.90
N LEU A 456 -19.55 34.74 -8.66
CA LEU A 456 -20.77 35.02 -7.88
C LEU A 456 -20.98 36.54 -7.69
N LYS A 457 -19.93 37.30 -7.32
CA LYS A 457 -20.01 38.77 -7.22
C LYS A 457 -20.46 39.41 -8.55
N VAL A 458 -19.87 39.02 -9.67
CA VAL A 458 -20.19 39.56 -11.02
C VAL A 458 -21.61 39.20 -11.44
N CYS A 459 -22.03 37.95 -11.27
CA CYS A 459 -23.36 37.50 -11.69
C CYS A 459 -24.48 38.18 -10.89
N ARG A 460 -24.33 38.28 -9.56
CA ARG A 460 -25.28 39.00 -8.70
C ARG A 460 -25.35 40.50 -9.03
N LEU A 461 -24.20 41.19 -9.17
CA LEU A 461 -24.13 42.66 -9.14
C LEU A 461 -24.01 43.34 -10.51
N VAL A 462 -23.40 42.68 -11.51
CA VAL A 462 -23.18 43.24 -12.86
C VAL A 462 -24.25 42.75 -13.82
N TYR A 463 -24.20 41.46 -14.16
CA TYR A 463 -25.15 40.74 -15.03
C TYR A 463 -24.80 39.24 -14.97
N PRO A 464 -25.76 38.31 -14.98
CA PRO A 464 -25.48 36.87 -14.89
C PRO A 464 -24.96 36.31 -16.22
N SER A 465 -24.00 35.37 -16.16
CA SER A 465 -23.29 34.84 -17.34
C SER A 465 -23.15 33.32 -17.26
N GLU A 466 -23.70 32.63 -18.26
CA GLU A 466 -23.89 31.17 -18.25
C GLU A 466 -22.57 30.39 -18.15
N GLU A 467 -21.66 30.57 -19.10
CA GLU A 467 -20.54 29.65 -19.33
C GLU A 467 -19.64 29.45 -18.10
N LEU A 468 -19.45 30.50 -17.30
CA LEU A 468 -18.65 30.44 -16.08
C LEU A 468 -19.45 29.99 -14.86
N LEU A 469 -20.77 30.19 -14.82
CA LEU A 469 -21.65 29.56 -13.83
C LEU A 469 -21.73 28.04 -14.08
N GLU A 470 -21.91 27.61 -15.34
CA GLU A 470 -21.81 26.21 -15.76
C GLU A 470 -20.48 25.59 -15.27
N ALA A 471 -19.35 26.20 -15.62
CA ALA A 471 -18.03 25.72 -15.24
C ALA A 471 -17.81 25.72 -13.71
N ALA A 472 -18.34 26.71 -12.98
CA ALA A 472 -18.27 26.79 -11.53
C ALA A 472 -19.06 25.66 -10.82
N VAL A 473 -20.22 25.26 -11.37
CA VAL A 473 -20.99 24.11 -10.87
C VAL A 473 -20.22 22.81 -11.08
N ILE A 474 -19.69 22.57 -12.28
CA ILE A 474 -18.91 21.36 -12.60
C ILE A 474 -17.61 21.29 -11.78
N GLU A 475 -16.91 22.41 -11.59
CA GLU A 475 -15.74 22.52 -10.70
C GLU A 475 -16.10 22.16 -9.25
N SER A 476 -17.14 22.78 -8.71
CA SER A 476 -17.56 22.60 -7.32
C SER A 476 -18.01 21.17 -7.03
N CYS A 477 -18.65 20.50 -8.00
CA CYS A 477 -19.02 19.08 -7.92
C CYS A 477 -17.83 18.10 -8.08
N GLY A 478 -16.60 18.60 -8.25
CA GLY A 478 -15.39 17.77 -8.41
C GLY A 478 -15.14 17.26 -9.84
N GLY A 479 -15.96 17.67 -10.81
CA GLY A 479 -15.75 17.42 -12.24
C GLY A 479 -14.66 18.30 -12.86
N GLY A 480 -14.15 19.30 -12.15
CA GLY A 480 -13.12 20.24 -12.61
C GLY A 480 -11.69 19.92 -12.16
N LYS A 481 -10.95 20.95 -11.79
CA LYS A 481 -9.49 20.93 -11.60
C LYS A 481 -9.06 20.60 -10.19
N TYR A 482 -9.87 20.91 -9.18
CA TYR A 482 -9.54 20.61 -7.78
C TYR A 482 -10.64 19.80 -7.10
N HIS A 483 -10.24 19.09 -6.05
CA HIS A 483 -11.16 18.40 -5.17
C HIS A 483 -11.48 19.31 -3.97
N TRP A 484 -12.76 19.57 -3.73
CA TRP A 484 -13.25 20.51 -2.70
C TRP A 484 -13.78 19.84 -1.44
N LEU A 485 -13.82 18.51 -1.40
CA LEU A 485 -14.19 17.72 -0.23
C LEU A 485 -12.94 17.22 0.49
N LYS A 486 -12.98 17.21 1.82
CA LYS A 486 -12.03 16.47 2.66
C LYS A 486 -12.52 15.03 2.87
N ARG A 487 -13.78 14.85 3.24
CA ARG A 487 -14.42 13.53 3.43
C ARG A 487 -15.94 13.58 3.25
N VAL A 488 -16.57 12.41 3.19
CA VAL A 488 -18.03 12.26 3.20
C VAL A 488 -18.40 11.25 4.29
N ASP A 489 -19.15 11.71 5.29
CA ASP A 489 -19.64 10.86 6.39
C ASP A 489 -21.08 10.41 6.07
N VAL A 490 -21.49 9.20 6.49
CA VAL A 490 -22.90 8.77 6.40
C VAL A 490 -23.56 8.86 7.77
N ILE A 491 -24.40 9.88 7.98
CA ILE A 491 -25.02 10.16 9.28
C ILE A 491 -26.55 10.01 9.16
N LYS A 492 -27.11 9.12 9.98
CA LYS A 492 -28.56 8.79 10.03
C LYS A 492 -29.16 8.37 8.67
N GLY A 493 -28.35 7.89 7.73
CA GLY A 493 -28.78 7.51 6.38
C GLY A 493 -28.79 8.65 5.36
N HIS A 494 -28.11 9.77 5.65
CA HIS A 494 -27.84 10.86 4.70
C HIS A 494 -26.33 11.06 4.55
N TYR A 495 -25.89 11.55 3.40
CA TYR A 495 -24.49 11.95 3.20
C TYR A 495 -24.24 13.32 3.84
N GLN A 496 -23.19 13.44 4.65
CA GLN A 496 -22.66 14.70 5.14
C GLN A 496 -21.33 14.99 4.46
N PHE A 497 -21.36 15.93 3.52
CA PHE A 497 -20.23 16.38 2.75
C PHE A 497 -19.37 17.37 3.56
N MET A 498 -18.14 16.99 3.90
CA MET A 498 -17.21 17.82 4.68
C MET A 498 -16.21 18.49 3.73
N PRO A 499 -16.30 19.81 3.48
CA PRO A 499 -15.43 20.51 2.54
C PRO A 499 -13.98 20.65 3.03
N ASP A 500 -13.05 20.82 2.10
CA ASP A 500 -11.64 21.10 2.37
C ASP A 500 -11.43 22.61 2.64
N GLY A 501 -12.01 23.08 3.74
CA GLY A 501 -11.95 24.48 4.18
C GLY A 501 -13.10 24.90 5.11
N HIS A 502 -13.27 26.21 5.29
CA HIS A 502 -14.36 26.82 6.07
C HIS A 502 -15.32 27.60 5.16
N PHE A 503 -16.08 26.88 4.34
CA PHE A 503 -17.11 27.39 3.43
C PHE A 503 -18.22 26.34 3.28
N ASP A 504 -19.37 26.72 2.72
CA ASP A 504 -20.50 25.81 2.47
C ASP A 504 -20.56 25.44 0.98
N LEU A 505 -20.02 24.27 0.63
CA LEU A 505 -19.97 23.79 -0.75
C LEU A 505 -21.37 23.53 -1.34
N LEU A 506 -22.30 23.00 -0.55
CA LEU A 506 -23.65 22.70 -1.02
C LEU A 506 -24.48 23.96 -1.16
N GLY A 507 -24.37 24.90 -0.22
CA GLY A 507 -24.97 26.23 -0.32
C GLY A 507 -24.49 26.99 -1.56
N GLU A 508 -23.18 27.00 -1.82
CA GLU A 508 -22.60 27.61 -3.03
C GLU A 508 -23.09 26.93 -4.34
N VAL A 509 -23.14 25.60 -4.40
CA VAL A 509 -23.61 24.88 -5.60
C VAL A 509 -25.09 25.13 -5.85
N ASN A 510 -25.93 25.08 -4.82
CA ASN A 510 -27.35 25.36 -4.95
C ASN A 510 -27.59 26.81 -5.40
N GLU A 511 -26.86 27.79 -4.87
CA GLU A 511 -26.99 29.19 -5.32
C GLU A 511 -26.54 29.38 -6.78
N LEU A 512 -25.49 28.68 -7.24
CA LEU A 512 -25.08 28.69 -8.65
C LEU A 512 -26.19 28.13 -9.56
N LEU A 513 -26.90 27.09 -9.13
CA LEU A 513 -28.04 26.51 -9.84
C LEU A 513 -29.27 27.43 -9.82
N ASP A 514 -29.60 28.05 -8.69
CA ASP A 514 -30.67 29.04 -8.55
C ASP A 514 -30.41 30.26 -9.46
N LEU A 515 -29.16 30.71 -9.56
CA LEU A 515 -28.77 31.80 -10.45
C LEU A 515 -28.96 31.42 -11.94
N LEU A 516 -28.60 30.20 -12.33
CA LEU A 516 -28.81 29.70 -13.70
C LEU A 516 -30.30 29.56 -14.05
N GLN A 517 -31.11 28.94 -13.18
CA GLN A 517 -32.57 28.84 -13.36
C GLN A 517 -33.22 30.24 -13.40
N GLY A 518 -32.71 31.18 -12.60
CA GLY A 518 -33.13 32.57 -12.62
C GLY A 518 -32.87 33.30 -13.94
N MET A 519 -31.94 32.84 -14.79
CA MET A 519 -31.70 33.46 -16.11
C MET A 519 -32.85 33.15 -17.08
N GLU A 520 -33.28 31.89 -17.17
CA GLU A 520 -34.39 31.43 -18.02
C GLU A 520 -35.71 32.13 -17.64
N ALA A 521 -35.95 32.32 -16.35
CA ALA A 521 -37.15 33.00 -15.83
C ALA A 521 -37.21 34.51 -16.09
N ASN A 522 -36.06 35.19 -16.28
CA ASN A 522 -35.99 36.64 -16.47
C ASN A 522 -35.96 37.07 -17.95
N GLU A 523 -35.46 36.22 -18.86
CA GLU A 523 -35.27 36.55 -20.28
C GLU A 523 -35.93 35.49 -21.19
N PRO A 524 -37.24 35.64 -21.51
CA PRO A 524 -38.01 34.60 -22.19
C PRO A 524 -37.51 34.38 -23.62
N GLY A 525 -36.99 33.18 -23.88
CA GLY A 525 -36.41 32.77 -25.16
C GLY A 525 -34.91 32.43 -25.10
N LYS A 526 -34.24 32.70 -23.97
CA LYS A 526 -32.82 32.40 -23.75
C LYS A 526 -32.56 30.91 -23.50
N ILE A 527 -31.69 30.29 -24.29
CA ILE A 527 -31.34 28.86 -24.16
C ILE A 527 -30.25 28.66 -23.10
N VAL A 528 -30.65 28.57 -21.83
CA VAL A 528 -29.78 28.19 -20.70
C VAL A 528 -29.65 26.66 -20.62
N LYS A 529 -28.50 26.14 -20.16
CA LYS A 529 -28.38 24.71 -19.83
C LYS A 529 -29.26 24.32 -18.65
N GLN A 530 -30.28 23.49 -18.90
CA GLN A 530 -31.11 22.88 -17.87
C GLN A 530 -30.33 21.86 -17.03
N SER A 531 -30.84 21.58 -15.81
CA SER A 531 -30.18 20.72 -14.81
C SER A 531 -29.72 19.38 -15.35
N GLY A 532 -30.55 18.68 -16.13
CA GLY A 532 -30.19 17.39 -16.75
C GLY A 532 -28.98 17.45 -17.70
N LEU A 533 -28.77 18.57 -18.40
CA LEU A 533 -27.62 18.73 -19.30
C LEU A 533 -26.32 19.03 -18.53
N LEU A 534 -26.42 19.78 -17.42
CA LEU A 534 -25.30 19.99 -16.48
C LEU A 534 -24.91 18.69 -15.77
N ARG A 535 -25.91 17.88 -15.39
CA ARG A 535 -25.74 16.54 -14.82
C ARG A 535 -24.96 15.62 -15.77
N GLU A 536 -25.32 15.61 -17.06
CA GLU A 536 -24.57 14.88 -18.08
C GLU A 536 -23.14 15.41 -18.25
N ASP A 537 -22.94 16.73 -18.30
CA ASP A 537 -21.60 17.32 -18.43
C ASP A 537 -20.69 16.95 -17.25
N LEU A 538 -21.25 16.85 -16.03
CA LEU A 538 -20.54 16.33 -14.86
C LEU A 538 -20.20 14.84 -15.03
N TYR A 539 -21.19 14.01 -15.38
CA TYR A 539 -21.02 12.57 -15.61
C TYR A 539 -19.95 12.28 -16.67
N PHE A 540 -19.97 13.02 -17.78
CA PHE A 540 -18.98 12.92 -18.86
C PHE A 540 -17.59 13.42 -18.46
N SER A 541 -17.48 14.48 -17.66
CA SER A 541 -16.18 14.92 -17.13
C SER A 541 -15.59 13.88 -16.15
N LEU A 542 -16.42 13.28 -15.29
CA LEU A 542 -15.98 12.18 -14.42
C LEU A 542 -15.54 10.96 -15.25
N LEU A 543 -16.30 10.54 -16.25
CA LEU A 543 -15.94 9.42 -17.12
C LEU A 543 -14.63 9.67 -17.90
N ALA A 544 -14.40 10.90 -18.36
CA ALA A 544 -13.12 11.33 -18.93
C ALA A 544 -11.97 11.24 -17.91
N LYS A 545 -12.17 11.72 -16.67
CA LYS A 545 -11.19 11.61 -15.58
C LYS A 545 -10.84 10.17 -15.23
N ARG A 546 -11.81 9.25 -15.22
CA ARG A 546 -11.57 7.81 -15.07
C ARG A 546 -10.64 7.27 -16.16
N GLN A 547 -10.94 7.56 -17.43
CA GLN A 547 -10.13 7.09 -18.55
C GLN A 547 -8.71 7.69 -18.53
N ALA A 548 -8.57 8.97 -18.17
CA ALA A 548 -7.28 9.64 -18.04
C ALA A 548 -6.47 9.12 -16.84
N LEU A 549 -7.11 8.85 -15.70
CA LEU A 549 -6.49 8.20 -14.54
C LEU A 549 -6.00 6.79 -14.90
N PHE A 550 -6.83 5.97 -15.57
CA PHE A 550 -6.44 4.62 -16.01
C PHE A 550 -5.24 4.65 -16.96
N GLN A 551 -5.22 5.59 -17.93
CA GLN A 551 -4.08 5.78 -18.82
C GLN A 551 -2.83 6.23 -18.05
N GLN A 552 -2.96 7.15 -17.10
CA GLN A 552 -1.85 7.58 -16.25
C GLN A 552 -1.30 6.44 -15.38
N ILE A 553 -2.15 5.66 -14.71
CA ILE A 553 -1.74 4.48 -13.93
C ILE A 553 -1.07 3.43 -14.83
N ARG A 554 -1.51 3.28 -16.08
CA ARG A 554 -0.90 2.37 -17.06
C ARG A 554 0.48 2.84 -17.50
N GLU A 555 0.68 4.14 -17.71
CA GLU A 555 2.02 4.71 -18.01
C GLU A 555 2.93 4.69 -16.78
N ASP A 556 2.45 5.04 -15.58
CA ASP A 556 3.17 4.88 -14.30
C ASP A 556 3.68 3.45 -14.13
N ARG A 557 2.83 2.44 -14.39
CA ARG A 557 3.21 1.01 -14.36
C ARG A 557 4.21 0.63 -15.46
N LYS A 558 4.10 1.15 -16.69
CA LYS A 558 5.11 0.95 -17.75
C LYS A 558 6.46 1.56 -17.40
N ARG A 559 6.45 2.78 -16.85
CA ARG A 559 7.63 3.56 -16.41
C ARG A 559 8.27 2.98 -15.14
N GLY A 560 7.62 2.01 -14.47
CA GLY A 560 8.10 1.45 -13.20
C GLY A 560 8.05 2.45 -12.03
N ARG A 561 7.17 3.47 -12.12
CA ARG A 561 7.03 4.61 -11.21
C ARG A 561 5.56 4.77 -10.78
N PRO A 562 5.12 4.12 -9.69
CA PRO A 562 3.78 4.28 -9.13
C PRO A 562 3.67 5.62 -8.38
N PHE A 563 3.71 6.73 -9.12
CA PHE A 563 3.68 8.08 -8.57
C PHE A 563 2.26 8.53 -8.23
N THR A 564 1.26 8.01 -8.94
CA THR A 564 -0.17 8.18 -8.65
C THR A 564 -0.58 7.39 -7.40
N ASP A 565 -1.08 8.07 -6.36
CA ASP A 565 -1.78 7.39 -5.26
C ASP A 565 -3.16 6.91 -5.77
N GLN A 566 -3.22 5.63 -6.12
CA GLN A 566 -4.41 4.97 -6.66
C GLN A 566 -5.60 4.99 -5.68
N ARG A 567 -5.35 4.92 -4.36
CA ARG A 567 -6.42 4.90 -3.35
C ARG A 567 -6.99 6.30 -3.14
N ALA A 568 -6.13 7.33 -3.03
CA ALA A 568 -6.57 8.72 -2.99
C ALA A 568 -7.35 9.12 -4.25
N SER A 569 -6.89 8.69 -5.43
CA SER A 569 -7.56 8.99 -6.71
C SER A 569 -8.98 8.41 -6.74
N ALA A 570 -9.14 7.14 -6.34
CA ALA A 570 -10.44 6.49 -6.28
C ALA A 570 -11.38 7.12 -5.22
N ILE A 571 -10.87 7.46 -4.04
CA ILE A 571 -11.68 8.14 -3.00
C ILE A 571 -12.19 9.50 -3.49
N ARG A 572 -11.32 10.35 -4.06
CA ARG A 572 -11.73 11.65 -4.63
C ARG A 572 -12.76 11.50 -5.75
N PHE A 573 -12.61 10.46 -6.58
CA PHE A 573 -13.57 10.15 -7.65
C PHE A 573 -14.93 9.71 -7.09
N VAL A 574 -14.95 8.80 -6.11
CA VAL A 574 -16.17 8.36 -5.41
C VAL A 574 -16.88 9.53 -4.76
N TYR A 575 -16.17 10.39 -4.02
CA TYR A 575 -16.75 11.57 -3.40
C TYR A 575 -17.37 12.55 -4.42
N ALA A 576 -16.76 12.73 -5.60
CA ALA A 576 -17.35 13.55 -6.67
C ALA A 576 -18.61 12.91 -7.29
N CYS A 577 -18.65 11.57 -7.41
CA CYS A 577 -19.86 10.84 -7.82
C CYS A 577 -20.99 10.98 -6.79
N LEU A 578 -20.69 10.84 -5.50
CA LEU A 578 -21.67 11.02 -4.42
C LEU A 578 -22.24 12.45 -4.40
N LEU A 579 -21.38 13.47 -4.57
CA LEU A 579 -21.81 14.87 -4.62
C LEU A 579 -22.67 15.16 -5.87
N GLY A 580 -22.29 14.61 -7.03
CA GLY A 580 -23.11 14.69 -8.25
C GLY A 580 -24.49 14.06 -8.09
N ALA A 581 -24.58 12.92 -7.39
CA ALA A 581 -25.86 12.26 -7.10
C ALA A 581 -26.74 13.03 -6.12
N GLU A 582 -26.18 13.68 -5.10
CA GLU A 582 -26.94 14.51 -4.15
C GLU A 582 -27.46 15.79 -4.81
N VAL A 583 -26.65 16.43 -5.67
CA VAL A 583 -26.99 17.71 -6.33
C VAL A 583 -27.96 17.53 -7.51
N PHE A 584 -27.76 16.48 -8.33
CA PHE A 584 -28.50 16.30 -9.59
C PHE A 584 -29.38 15.05 -9.66
N GLY A 585 -29.34 14.17 -8.65
CA GLY A 585 -29.98 12.86 -8.67
C GLY A 585 -29.13 11.78 -9.37
N ASP A 586 -29.17 10.56 -8.84
CA ASP A 586 -28.37 9.45 -9.36
C ASP A 586 -28.79 8.99 -10.76
N ALA A 587 -30.09 8.87 -11.03
CA ALA A 587 -30.60 8.34 -12.30
C ALA A 587 -30.63 9.39 -13.42
N ASP A 588 -30.42 8.96 -14.66
CA ASP A 588 -30.61 9.80 -15.84
C ASP A 588 -32.10 9.89 -16.23
N GLU A 589 -32.63 11.11 -16.27
CA GLU A 589 -33.99 11.44 -16.71
C GLU A 589 -34.27 10.96 -18.15
N ARG A 590 -33.23 10.87 -19.00
CA ARG A 590 -33.31 10.37 -20.38
C ARG A 590 -33.18 8.84 -20.49
N GLY A 591 -33.00 8.15 -19.36
CA GLY A 591 -33.00 6.68 -19.28
C GLY A 591 -31.77 5.96 -19.84
N ARG A 592 -30.64 6.64 -20.06
CA ARG A 592 -29.43 6.07 -20.71
C ARG A 592 -28.55 5.22 -19.79
N GLU A 593 -29.09 4.69 -18.68
CA GLU A 593 -28.37 3.99 -17.60
C GLU A 593 -27.18 4.75 -16.96
N HIS A 594 -26.97 6.03 -17.27
CA HIS A 594 -25.92 6.86 -16.69
C HIS A 594 -26.22 7.13 -15.20
N SER A 595 -25.53 6.42 -14.29
CA SER A 595 -25.66 6.53 -12.83
C SER A 595 -24.32 6.86 -12.17
N PHE A 596 -24.30 7.83 -11.25
CA PHE A 596 -23.10 8.21 -10.50
C PHE A 596 -22.75 7.16 -9.44
N TYR A 597 -23.76 6.59 -8.77
CA TYR A 597 -23.62 5.47 -7.85
C TYR A 597 -23.02 4.25 -8.55
N ARG A 598 -23.40 3.97 -9.80
CA ARG A 598 -22.75 2.95 -10.62
C ARG A 598 -21.26 3.25 -10.84
N LEU A 599 -20.90 4.49 -11.23
CA LEU A 599 -19.49 4.88 -11.39
C LEU A 599 -18.68 4.71 -10.10
N ALA A 600 -19.28 5.00 -8.93
CA ALA A 600 -18.66 4.80 -7.64
C ALA A 600 -18.48 3.30 -7.30
N LEU A 601 -19.54 2.49 -7.46
CA LEU A 601 -19.49 1.05 -7.20
C LEU A 601 -18.52 0.32 -8.16
N GLU A 602 -18.33 0.81 -9.39
CA GLU A 602 -17.33 0.25 -10.32
C GLU A 602 -15.89 0.34 -9.80
N TYR A 603 -15.58 1.27 -8.88
CA TYR A 603 -14.29 1.30 -8.15
C TYR A 603 -14.31 0.53 -6.83
N LEU A 604 -15.46 0.46 -6.14
CA LEU A 604 -15.56 -0.09 -4.78
C LEU A 604 -15.86 -1.61 -4.74
N LEU A 605 -16.62 -2.12 -5.70
CA LEU A 605 -17.04 -3.52 -5.82
C LEU A 605 -16.88 -4.06 -7.27
N PRO A 606 -15.71 -3.91 -7.93
CA PRO A 606 -15.51 -4.26 -9.34
C PRO A 606 -15.79 -5.74 -9.67
N GLU A 607 -15.61 -6.65 -8.71
CA GLU A 607 -15.82 -8.10 -8.85
C GLU A 607 -17.29 -8.52 -8.78
N LEU A 608 -18.18 -7.69 -8.22
CA LEU A 608 -19.60 -8.01 -8.01
C LEU A 608 -20.54 -7.40 -9.07
N LEU A 609 -20.00 -6.63 -10.01
CA LEU A 609 -20.78 -5.92 -11.02
C LEU A 609 -20.79 -6.62 -12.37
N VAL A 610 -21.98 -6.75 -12.96
CA VAL A 610 -22.17 -7.33 -14.29
C VAL A 610 -21.66 -6.33 -15.34
N LYS A 611 -20.49 -6.62 -15.93
CA LYS A 611 -19.74 -5.76 -16.88
C LYS A 611 -19.20 -4.47 -16.24
N SER A 612 -18.25 -4.60 -15.30
CA SER A 612 -17.43 -3.46 -14.85
C SER A 612 -16.54 -2.91 -15.97
N ASP A 613 -16.31 -1.60 -15.99
CA ASP A 613 -15.37 -0.95 -16.92
C ASP A 613 -13.93 -1.33 -16.53
N PRO A 614 -13.09 -1.88 -17.44
CA PRO A 614 -11.69 -2.17 -17.15
C PRO A 614 -10.86 -0.95 -16.73
N ALA A 615 -11.34 0.28 -17.00
CA ALA A 615 -10.72 1.51 -16.48
C ALA A 615 -10.94 1.74 -14.98
N ALA A 616 -11.99 1.16 -14.38
CA ALA A 616 -12.27 1.23 -12.94
C ALA A 616 -11.58 0.11 -12.13
N ASN A 617 -11.20 -0.99 -12.79
CA ASN A 617 -10.65 -2.21 -12.17
C ASN A 617 -9.20 -2.01 -11.67
N LEU A 618 -9.04 -1.22 -10.60
CA LEU A 618 -7.80 -1.06 -9.85
C LEU A 618 -7.63 -2.21 -8.83
N PRO A 619 -6.40 -2.69 -8.59
CA PRO A 619 -6.11 -3.74 -7.61
C PRO A 619 -6.06 -3.14 -6.19
N LEU A 620 -7.20 -2.62 -5.73
CA LEU A 620 -7.38 -2.00 -4.41
C LEU A 620 -8.34 -2.85 -3.58
N ARG A 621 -7.93 -3.23 -2.37
CA ARG A 621 -8.82 -3.84 -1.38
C ARG A 621 -9.48 -2.76 -0.55
N TRP A 622 -10.80 -2.75 -0.53
CA TRP A 622 -11.61 -1.84 0.27
C TRP A 622 -12.14 -2.45 1.55
N PHE A 623 -12.32 -3.78 1.55
CA PHE A 623 -12.90 -4.54 2.64
C PHE A 623 -11.92 -5.59 3.16
N ASP A 624 -12.09 -5.97 4.42
CA ASP A 624 -11.37 -7.06 5.10
C ASP A 624 -12.33 -7.75 6.10
N LEU A 625 -11.85 -8.72 6.88
CA LEU A 625 -12.59 -9.35 7.97
C LEU A 625 -12.12 -8.88 9.36
N ASP A 626 -13.07 -8.60 10.25
CA ASP A 626 -12.79 -8.27 11.66
C ASP A 626 -12.52 -9.52 12.53
N GLU A 627 -12.21 -9.32 13.83
CA GLU A 627 -11.97 -10.41 14.78
C GLU A 627 -13.20 -11.31 15.04
N ASP A 628 -14.38 -10.93 14.57
CA ASP A 628 -15.64 -11.69 14.62
C ASP A 628 -16.05 -12.27 13.25
N GLY A 629 -15.22 -12.10 12.22
CA GLY A 629 -15.49 -12.60 10.86
C GLY A 629 -16.60 -11.84 10.12
N ASN A 630 -16.90 -10.60 10.50
CA ASN A 630 -17.77 -9.70 9.75
C ASN A 630 -16.96 -8.87 8.74
N VAL A 631 -17.64 -8.32 7.74
CA VAL A 631 -17.01 -7.41 6.78
C VAL A 631 -16.76 -6.07 7.47
N CYS A 632 -15.53 -5.60 7.40
CA CYS A 632 -15.11 -4.27 7.85
C CYS A 632 -14.36 -3.52 6.73
N ALA A 633 -14.11 -2.22 6.93
CA ALA A 633 -13.23 -1.46 6.04
C ALA A 633 -11.76 -1.92 6.18
N HIS A 634 -11.08 -2.13 5.06
CA HIS A 634 -9.68 -2.56 5.02
C HIS A 634 -8.76 -1.52 5.72
N PRO A 635 -7.77 -1.91 6.54
CA PRO A 635 -7.01 -1.00 7.41
C PRO A 635 -6.45 0.27 6.74
N ASP A 636 -5.96 0.17 5.50
CA ASP A 636 -5.49 1.32 4.70
C ASP A 636 -6.50 2.48 4.64
N CYS A 637 -7.81 2.21 4.66
CA CYS A 637 -8.86 3.22 4.52
C CYS A 637 -8.88 4.19 5.71
N ALA A 638 -8.40 3.76 6.88
CA ALA A 638 -8.27 4.61 8.07
C ALA A 638 -7.29 5.78 7.85
N ALA A 639 -6.27 5.63 7.00
CA ALA A 639 -5.34 6.69 6.66
C ALA A 639 -5.96 7.85 5.85
N TYR A 640 -7.17 7.65 5.31
CA TYR A 640 -7.90 8.60 4.47
C TYR A 640 -9.24 9.05 5.07
N GLU A 641 -9.54 8.68 6.34
CA GLU A 641 -10.85 8.89 6.98
C GLU A 641 -12.04 8.35 6.14
N PHE A 642 -11.86 7.24 5.39
CA PHE A 642 -12.83 6.75 4.39
C PHE A 642 -13.64 5.54 4.89
N ASP A 643 -14.89 5.78 5.30
CA ASP A 643 -15.85 4.72 5.65
C ASP A 643 -16.54 4.16 4.39
N VAL A 644 -15.84 3.24 3.71
CA VAL A 644 -16.35 2.56 2.52
C VAL A 644 -17.57 1.68 2.81
N GLN A 645 -17.73 1.18 4.03
CA GLN A 645 -18.82 0.28 4.39
C GLN A 645 -20.14 1.04 4.50
N ALA A 646 -20.17 2.15 5.24
CA ALA A 646 -21.35 2.98 5.34
C ALA A 646 -21.71 3.64 3.99
N ILE A 647 -20.72 4.03 3.18
CA ILE A 647 -20.95 4.54 1.82
C ILE A 647 -21.60 3.48 0.92
N VAL A 648 -21.07 2.25 0.88
CA VAL A 648 -21.63 1.18 0.03
C VAL A 648 -23.00 0.72 0.53
N GLU A 649 -23.22 0.58 1.84
CA GLU A 649 -24.54 0.27 2.40
C GLU A 649 -25.57 1.35 2.02
N LYS A 650 -25.19 2.63 2.09
CA LYS A 650 -26.05 3.76 1.73
C LYS A 650 -26.37 3.77 0.23
N ILE A 651 -25.39 3.63 -0.66
CA ILE A 651 -25.62 3.53 -2.11
C ILE A 651 -26.62 2.40 -2.44
N VAL A 652 -26.38 1.19 -1.93
CA VAL A 652 -27.23 0.02 -2.21
C VAL A 652 -28.62 0.19 -1.60
N SER A 653 -28.71 0.80 -0.41
CA SER A 653 -29.98 1.08 0.27
C SER A 653 -30.83 2.15 -0.44
N ASP A 654 -30.21 3.13 -1.09
CA ASP A 654 -30.94 4.15 -1.86
C ASP A 654 -31.46 3.58 -3.18
N HIS A 655 -30.65 2.78 -3.88
CA HIS A 655 -31.02 2.22 -5.18
C HIS A 655 -31.99 1.02 -5.09
N ALA A 656 -31.80 0.13 -4.10
CA ALA A 656 -32.52 -1.14 -3.99
C ALA A 656 -33.20 -1.36 -2.61
N GLY A 657 -33.23 -0.35 -1.75
CA GLY A 657 -33.75 -0.46 -0.40
C GLY A 657 -32.90 -1.34 0.53
N ARG A 658 -33.28 -1.41 1.80
CA ARG A 658 -32.66 -2.33 2.77
C ARG A 658 -32.70 -3.81 2.34
N ALA A 659 -33.69 -4.18 1.53
CA ALA A 659 -33.78 -5.52 0.94
C ALA A 659 -32.65 -5.81 -0.05
N GLY A 660 -32.22 -4.82 -0.84
CA GLY A 660 -31.05 -4.93 -1.71
C GLY A 660 -29.75 -5.09 -0.92
N TRP A 661 -29.57 -4.32 0.17
CA TRP A 661 -28.38 -4.47 1.02
C TRP A 661 -28.27 -5.88 1.62
N LEU A 662 -29.39 -6.45 2.09
CA LEU A 662 -29.45 -7.82 2.59
C LEU A 662 -29.14 -8.90 1.53
N GLN A 663 -29.23 -8.57 0.24
CA GLN A 663 -28.83 -9.47 -0.87
C GLN A 663 -27.37 -9.26 -1.31
N VAL A 664 -26.85 -8.03 -1.23
CA VAL A 664 -25.49 -7.69 -1.68
C VAL A 664 -24.44 -7.97 -0.60
N HIS A 665 -24.74 -7.68 0.68
CA HIS A 665 -23.79 -7.86 1.79
C HIS A 665 -23.26 -9.31 1.92
N PRO A 666 -24.06 -10.39 1.76
CA PRO A 666 -23.54 -11.76 1.72
C PRO A 666 -22.52 -11.99 0.60
N ASN A 667 -22.74 -11.41 -0.58
CA ASN A 667 -21.84 -11.55 -1.73
C ASN A 667 -20.51 -10.81 -1.49
N ILE A 668 -20.55 -9.64 -0.86
CA ILE A 668 -19.33 -8.94 -0.39
C ILE A 668 -18.59 -9.84 0.60
N LYS A 669 -19.29 -10.38 1.62
CA LYS A 669 -18.68 -11.26 2.62
C LYS A 669 -18.08 -12.53 2.01
N GLU A 670 -18.72 -13.14 1.01
CA GLU A 670 -18.17 -14.28 0.28
C GLU A 670 -16.92 -13.91 -0.55
N SER A 671 -16.94 -12.79 -1.28
CA SER A 671 -15.79 -12.31 -2.07
C SER A 671 -14.58 -12.02 -1.17
N VAL A 672 -14.78 -11.27 -0.09
CA VAL A 672 -13.74 -10.93 0.89
C VAL A 672 -13.20 -12.19 1.57
N TYR A 673 -14.08 -13.11 1.99
CA TYR A 673 -13.67 -14.39 2.58
C TYR A 673 -12.80 -15.23 1.63
N LEU A 674 -13.14 -15.32 0.34
CA LEU A 674 -12.35 -16.07 -0.63
C LEU A 674 -10.97 -15.45 -0.87
N GLN A 675 -10.87 -14.12 -0.93
CA GLN A 675 -9.57 -13.43 -1.01
C GLN A 675 -8.75 -13.64 0.26
N PHE A 676 -9.35 -13.46 1.44
CA PHE A 676 -8.72 -13.63 2.75
C PHE A 676 -8.20 -15.06 2.94
N VAL A 677 -8.98 -16.08 2.58
CA VAL A 677 -8.57 -17.50 2.57
C VAL A 677 -7.36 -17.74 1.65
N ALA A 678 -7.37 -17.16 0.45
CA ALA A 678 -6.26 -17.34 -0.51
C ALA A 678 -4.95 -16.74 0.02
N ASP A 679 -5.02 -15.60 0.72
CA ASP A 679 -3.85 -14.99 1.37
C ASP A 679 -3.28 -15.87 2.50
N ILE A 680 -4.13 -16.47 3.35
CA ILE A 680 -3.65 -17.34 4.43
C ILE A 680 -2.99 -18.60 3.87
N ASP A 681 -3.60 -19.23 2.86
CA ASP A 681 -3.04 -20.43 2.24
C ASP A 681 -1.73 -20.12 1.51
N ALA A 682 -1.56 -18.91 0.95
CA ALA A 682 -0.29 -18.43 0.42
C ALA A 682 0.76 -18.19 1.51
N GLU A 683 0.42 -17.50 2.61
CA GLU A 683 1.32 -17.21 3.74
C GLU A 683 1.79 -18.50 4.43
N TYR A 684 0.88 -19.45 4.68
CA TYR A 684 1.21 -20.74 5.29
C TYR A 684 2.05 -21.62 4.37
N GLU A 685 1.79 -21.64 3.06
CA GLU A 685 2.66 -22.33 2.09
C GLU A 685 4.04 -21.67 1.97
N GLU A 686 4.17 -20.35 2.16
CA GLU A 686 5.48 -19.68 2.24
C GLU A 686 6.27 -20.16 3.47
N VAL A 687 5.65 -20.23 4.65
CA VAL A 687 6.30 -20.75 5.88
C VAL A 687 6.68 -22.22 5.73
N LYS A 688 5.76 -23.06 5.21
CA LYS A 688 5.99 -24.48 4.95
C LYS A 688 7.16 -24.73 4.01
N LYS A 689 7.26 -23.96 2.92
CA LYS A 689 8.43 -23.98 2.02
C LYS A 689 9.67 -23.46 2.75
N GLY A 690 9.54 -22.36 3.50
CA GLY A 690 10.59 -21.73 4.31
C GLY A 690 11.22 -22.63 5.38
N LEU A 691 10.48 -23.60 5.92
CA LEU A 691 11.00 -24.57 6.89
C LEU A 691 11.64 -25.81 6.24
N ALA A 692 11.32 -26.10 4.98
CA ALA A 692 11.76 -27.31 4.26
C ALA A 692 13.19 -27.26 3.70
N TRP A 693 13.93 -26.15 3.83
CA TRP A 693 15.32 -26.06 3.37
C TRP A 693 16.25 -26.87 4.26
N THR A 694 16.85 -27.91 3.71
CA THR A 694 17.90 -28.71 4.34
C THR A 694 19.28 -28.02 4.30
N ASP A 695 19.29 -26.68 4.31
CA ASP A 695 20.46 -25.83 4.07
C ASP A 695 20.31 -24.50 4.86
N PHE A 696 21.35 -23.68 4.95
CA PHE A 696 21.45 -22.42 5.75
C PHE A 696 20.46 -21.28 5.35
N ARG A 697 19.39 -21.61 4.63
CA ARG A 697 18.29 -20.74 4.16
C ARG A 697 16.95 -21.04 4.81
N ARG A 698 16.89 -22.04 5.70
CA ARG A 698 15.70 -22.29 6.52
C ARG A 698 15.27 -20.99 7.22
N MET A 699 14.01 -20.62 7.04
CA MET A 699 13.35 -19.53 7.73
C MET A 699 13.57 -19.70 9.24
N ARG A 700 13.98 -18.63 9.93
CA ARG A 700 14.21 -18.70 11.38
C ARG A 700 12.93 -19.17 12.07
N ASP A 701 13.06 -20.09 13.01
CA ASP A 701 11.91 -20.66 13.72
C ASP A 701 11.06 -19.59 14.44
N GLU A 702 11.64 -18.43 14.76
CA GLU A 702 10.92 -17.27 15.32
C GLU A 702 10.06 -16.54 14.27
N ASP A 703 10.60 -16.28 13.07
CA ASP A 703 9.86 -15.66 11.97
C ASP A 703 8.77 -16.60 11.43
N ALA A 704 9.08 -17.91 11.38
CA ALA A 704 8.13 -18.96 11.06
C ALA A 704 6.99 -19.00 12.09
N ARG A 705 7.31 -19.03 13.40
CA ARG A 705 6.31 -18.94 14.48
C ARG A 705 5.45 -17.69 14.35
N ARG A 706 6.05 -16.52 14.11
CA ARG A 706 5.31 -15.25 13.98
C ARG A 706 4.28 -15.28 12.85
N ARG A 707 4.67 -15.75 11.66
CA ARG A 707 3.75 -15.90 10.51
C ARG A 707 2.70 -16.99 10.77
N THR A 708 3.06 -18.13 11.38
CA THR A 708 2.08 -19.17 11.71
C THR A 708 1.10 -18.75 12.81
N ILE A 709 1.49 -17.89 13.76
CA ILE A 709 0.57 -17.26 14.72
C ILE A 709 -0.48 -16.41 13.99
N ALA A 710 -0.05 -15.58 13.03
CA ALA A 710 -0.97 -14.81 12.20
C ALA A 710 -1.90 -15.72 11.37
N CYS A 711 -1.37 -16.82 10.80
CA CYS A 711 -2.20 -17.82 10.12
C CYS A 711 -3.25 -18.45 11.04
N ILE A 712 -2.88 -18.84 12.27
CA ILE A 712 -3.81 -19.41 13.27
C ILE A 712 -4.89 -18.39 13.66
N GLN A 713 -4.55 -17.12 13.84
CA GLN A 713 -5.52 -16.05 14.12
C GLN A 713 -6.50 -15.86 12.95
N LYS A 714 -5.98 -15.74 11.71
CA LYS A 714 -6.80 -15.61 10.50
C LYS A 714 -7.67 -16.86 10.23
N TRP A 715 -7.19 -18.07 10.55
CA TRP A 715 -7.97 -19.31 10.46
C TRP A 715 -9.17 -19.34 11.42
N ILE A 716 -9.03 -18.77 12.62
CA ILE A 716 -10.14 -18.63 13.58
C ILE A 716 -11.16 -17.60 13.07
N ILE A 717 -10.70 -16.46 12.52
CA ILE A 717 -11.55 -15.47 11.85
C ILE A 717 -12.30 -16.08 10.65
N ALA A 718 -11.63 -16.90 9.83
CA ALA A 718 -12.26 -17.60 8.71
C ALA A 718 -13.36 -18.58 9.17
N TYR A 719 -13.19 -19.23 10.33
CA TYR A 719 -14.28 -20.01 10.93
C TYR A 719 -15.45 -19.14 11.41
N GLN A 720 -15.18 -18.04 12.12
CA GLN A 720 -16.22 -17.11 12.58
C GLN A 720 -17.00 -16.51 11.39
N ALA A 721 -16.32 -16.23 10.28
CA ALA A 721 -16.93 -15.71 9.06
C ALA A 721 -17.93 -16.69 8.42
N TYR A 722 -17.56 -17.97 8.25
CA TYR A 722 -18.41 -19.02 7.67
C TYR A 722 -18.22 -20.37 8.39
N PRO A 723 -18.96 -20.64 9.50
CA PRO A 723 -18.73 -21.82 10.35
C PRO A 723 -18.86 -23.19 9.69
N GLU A 724 -19.57 -23.33 8.57
CA GLU A 724 -19.65 -24.59 7.82
C GLU A 724 -18.41 -24.83 6.94
N ARG A 725 -18.00 -23.83 6.16
CA ARG A 725 -16.81 -23.93 5.28
C ARG A 725 -15.52 -23.88 6.10
N GLY A 726 -15.52 -23.10 7.17
CA GLY A 726 -14.32 -22.81 7.97
C GLY A 726 -13.90 -23.89 8.96
N ARG A 727 -14.67 -25.00 9.12
CA ARG A 727 -14.28 -26.12 10.00
C ARG A 727 -12.88 -26.65 9.68
N VAL A 728 -12.56 -26.73 8.38
CA VAL A 728 -11.24 -27.17 7.87
C VAL A 728 -10.10 -26.29 8.40
N TYR A 729 -10.35 -25.01 8.70
CA TYR A 729 -9.35 -24.12 9.29
C TYR A 729 -9.20 -24.32 10.80
N LEU A 730 -10.27 -24.68 11.53
CA LEU A 730 -10.13 -25.14 12.93
C LEU A 730 -9.39 -26.47 13.03
N ASP A 731 -9.62 -27.41 12.10
CA ASP A 731 -8.83 -28.65 12.03
C ASP A 731 -7.34 -28.36 11.77
N ARG A 732 -7.03 -27.40 10.89
CA ARG A 732 -5.64 -26.92 10.69
C ARG A 732 -5.08 -26.27 11.96
N CYS A 733 -5.84 -25.41 12.66
CA CYS A 733 -5.44 -24.85 13.95
C CYS A 733 -5.12 -25.94 14.97
N LEU A 734 -5.97 -26.97 15.10
CA LEU A 734 -5.75 -28.08 16.02
C LEU A 734 -4.48 -28.86 15.68
N ARG A 735 -4.32 -29.30 14.42
CA ARG A 735 -3.12 -30.06 13.98
C ARG A 735 -1.84 -29.26 14.10
N GLU A 736 -1.86 -27.96 13.82
CA GLU A 736 -0.71 -27.10 14.03
C GLU A 736 -0.40 -26.98 15.53
N LEU A 737 -1.38 -26.66 16.38
CA LEU A 737 -1.19 -26.50 17.83
C LEU A 737 -0.81 -27.80 18.57
N THR A 738 -1.33 -28.97 18.17
CA THR A 738 -0.87 -30.26 18.73
C THR A 738 0.53 -30.66 18.28
N GLY A 739 1.11 -29.93 17.33
CA GLY A 739 2.44 -30.17 16.79
C GLY A 739 2.48 -31.20 15.67
N GLU A 740 1.35 -31.65 15.11
CA GLU A 740 1.32 -32.47 13.89
C GLU A 740 1.78 -31.68 12.66
N GLY A 741 1.48 -30.38 12.64
CA GLY A 741 1.87 -29.42 11.61
C GLY A 741 3.35 -29.06 11.57
N LEU A 742 3.64 -27.80 11.20
CA LEU A 742 4.98 -27.32 10.90
C LEU A 742 5.87 -27.14 12.13
N LEU A 743 5.28 -26.72 13.25
CA LEU A 743 6.01 -26.24 14.43
C LEU A 743 5.53 -26.91 15.72
N ILE A 744 6.42 -26.97 16.72
CA ILE A 744 6.11 -27.50 18.05
C ILE A 744 5.76 -26.32 18.98
N TRP A 745 4.53 -26.28 19.49
CA TRP A 745 3.98 -25.14 20.25
C TRP A 745 4.09 -25.26 21.76
N PHE A 746 4.37 -26.47 22.26
CA PHE A 746 4.58 -26.77 23.67
C PHE A 746 6.01 -27.27 23.93
N HIS A 747 6.41 -27.29 25.19
CA HIS A 747 7.56 -28.04 25.68
C HIS A 747 7.30 -28.51 27.12
N HIS A 748 8.18 -29.34 27.67
CA HIS A 748 8.19 -29.60 29.11
C HIS A 748 9.21 -28.72 29.82
N ASP A 749 8.82 -28.17 30.97
CA ASP A 749 9.69 -27.57 31.98
C ASP A 749 9.54 -28.40 33.26
N PRO A 750 10.57 -29.19 33.62
CA PRO A 750 10.70 -30.61 33.24
C PRO A 750 9.61 -31.54 33.78
N ASP A 751 8.79 -31.09 34.71
CA ASP A 751 7.64 -31.80 35.30
C ASP A 751 6.26 -31.28 34.81
N ARG A 752 6.22 -30.24 33.97
CA ARG A 752 5.00 -29.58 33.48
C ARG A 752 5.06 -29.26 31.98
N LEU A 753 3.93 -29.45 31.30
CA LEU A 753 3.70 -28.95 29.95
C LEU A 753 3.50 -27.43 29.97
N MET A 754 4.29 -26.71 29.16
CA MET A 754 4.31 -25.24 29.06
C MET A 754 4.26 -24.83 27.56
N THR A 755 3.81 -23.60 27.28
CA THR A 755 3.92 -23.03 25.92
C THR A 755 5.38 -22.72 25.59
N HIS A 756 5.80 -22.99 24.35
CA HIS A 756 7.18 -22.80 23.89
C HIS A 756 7.68 -21.36 24.13
N PRO A 757 8.90 -21.14 24.68
CA PRO A 757 9.35 -19.82 25.11
C PRO A 757 9.31 -18.76 24.00
N ASN A 758 9.76 -19.08 22.78
CA ASN A 758 9.71 -18.15 21.65
C ASN A 758 8.28 -17.79 21.21
N SER A 759 7.28 -18.63 21.47
CA SER A 759 5.86 -18.27 21.22
C SER A 759 5.34 -17.31 22.29
N LEU A 760 5.71 -17.51 23.57
CA LEU A 760 5.41 -16.55 24.64
C LEU A 760 6.11 -15.21 24.45
N ALA A 761 7.36 -15.20 23.94
CA ALA A 761 8.10 -13.99 23.59
C ALA A 761 7.45 -13.19 22.45
N LEU A 762 6.69 -13.86 21.57
CA LEU A 762 5.84 -13.25 20.54
C LEU A 762 4.43 -12.88 21.05
N GLY A 763 4.17 -13.00 22.36
CA GLY A 763 2.88 -12.69 22.97
C GLY A 763 1.79 -13.75 22.81
N PHE A 764 2.12 -14.96 22.33
CA PHE A 764 1.16 -16.01 22.01
C PHE A 764 1.23 -17.18 23.01
N ASP A 765 0.19 -17.31 23.84
CA ASP A 765 0.02 -18.52 24.66
C ASP A 765 -0.74 -19.62 23.90
N ALA A 766 -0.01 -20.68 23.54
CA ALA A 766 -0.58 -21.86 22.88
C ALA A 766 -1.58 -22.63 23.77
N GLN A 767 -1.49 -22.54 25.10
CA GLN A 767 -2.47 -23.19 25.98
C GLN A 767 -3.83 -22.48 25.97
N ALA A 768 -3.84 -21.15 26.05
CA ALA A 768 -5.05 -20.35 25.84
C ALA A 768 -5.60 -20.51 24.41
N ALA A 769 -4.74 -20.50 23.39
CA ALA A 769 -5.15 -20.68 22.00
C ALA A 769 -5.79 -22.06 21.76
N LEU A 770 -5.16 -23.14 22.23
CA LEU A 770 -5.71 -24.50 22.11
C LEU A 770 -7.04 -24.63 22.85
N LYS A 771 -7.19 -24.01 24.04
CA LYS A 771 -8.47 -23.97 24.77
C LYS A 771 -9.54 -23.19 24.01
N LYS A 772 -9.23 -22.06 23.38
CA LYS A 772 -10.17 -21.29 22.53
C LYS A 772 -10.62 -22.13 21.33
N VAL A 773 -9.69 -22.74 20.59
CA VAL A 773 -10.00 -23.57 19.42
C VAL A 773 -10.79 -24.82 19.82
N HIS A 774 -10.40 -25.50 20.89
CA HIS A 774 -11.13 -26.67 21.40
C HIS A 774 -12.56 -26.31 21.83
N ALA A 775 -12.77 -25.19 22.52
CA ALA A 775 -14.12 -24.74 22.89
C ALA A 775 -15.00 -24.43 21.67
N LEU A 776 -14.42 -23.91 20.57
CA LEU A 776 -15.14 -23.70 19.32
C LEU A 776 -15.54 -25.04 18.66
N VAL A 777 -14.61 -26.00 18.52
CA VAL A 777 -14.90 -27.30 17.89
C VAL A 777 -15.83 -28.17 18.76
N ALA A 778 -15.65 -28.17 20.08
CA ALA A 778 -16.48 -28.94 21.02
C ALA A 778 -17.95 -28.48 21.08
N SER A 779 -18.28 -27.33 20.48
CA SER A 779 -19.68 -26.90 20.27
C SER A 779 -20.37 -27.57 19.08
N VAL A 780 -19.61 -28.32 18.26
CA VAL A 780 -20.05 -28.92 16.98
C VAL A 780 -19.77 -30.42 16.92
N ASP A 781 -18.60 -30.87 17.38
CA ASP A 781 -18.16 -32.27 17.35
C ASP A 781 -17.53 -32.69 18.68
N VAL A 782 -17.77 -33.93 19.12
CA VAL A 782 -17.20 -34.47 20.37
C VAL A 782 -15.77 -34.97 20.11
N LEU A 783 -14.83 -34.04 19.97
CA LEU A 783 -13.41 -34.36 20.07
C LEU A 783 -13.07 -34.77 21.51
N ASP A 784 -12.42 -35.92 21.66
CA ASP A 784 -11.93 -36.37 22.96
C ASP A 784 -10.61 -35.68 23.32
N GLU A 785 -10.57 -35.07 24.50
CA GLU A 785 -9.37 -34.47 25.08
C GLU A 785 -8.20 -35.47 25.18
N THR A 786 -8.49 -36.77 25.36
CA THR A 786 -7.45 -37.81 25.41
C THR A 786 -6.68 -37.90 24.09
N SER A 787 -7.34 -37.69 22.94
CA SER A 787 -6.73 -37.71 21.61
C SER A 787 -5.83 -36.50 21.37
N LEU A 788 -6.23 -35.31 21.82
CA LEU A 788 -5.38 -34.11 21.76
C LEU A 788 -4.13 -34.27 22.64
N ARG A 789 -4.27 -34.81 23.86
CA ARG A 789 -3.14 -35.13 24.74
C ARG A 789 -2.21 -36.19 24.14
N SER A 790 -2.77 -37.22 23.49
CA SER A 790 -2.02 -38.24 22.75
C SER A 790 -1.19 -37.65 21.61
N SER A 791 -1.80 -36.77 20.81
CA SER A 791 -1.12 -36.11 19.68
C SER A 791 0.02 -35.20 20.17
N ILE A 792 -0.22 -34.40 21.22
CA ILE A 792 0.82 -33.54 21.82
C ILE A 792 1.97 -34.38 22.39
N ALA A 793 1.69 -35.42 23.18
CA ALA A 793 2.74 -36.26 23.77
C ALA A 793 3.55 -36.99 22.68
N GLY A 794 2.87 -37.52 21.65
CA GLY A 794 3.50 -38.16 20.50
C GLY A 794 4.43 -37.22 19.75
N ASN A 795 3.94 -36.04 19.31
CA ASN A 795 4.77 -35.07 18.60
C ASN A 795 5.93 -34.53 19.45
N LEU A 796 5.74 -34.32 20.77
CA LEU A 796 6.85 -33.95 21.66
C LEU A 796 7.92 -35.04 21.75
N PHE A 797 7.53 -36.32 21.79
CA PHE A 797 8.49 -37.42 21.85
C PHE A 797 9.21 -37.60 20.50
N ASP A 798 8.45 -37.76 19.42
CA ASP A 798 8.95 -38.16 18.11
C ASP A 798 9.61 -36.98 17.34
N LYS A 799 9.17 -35.73 17.53
CA LYS A 799 9.75 -34.53 16.87
C LYS A 799 10.76 -33.73 17.73
N ASN A 800 10.75 -33.84 19.06
CA ASN A 800 11.72 -33.14 19.94
C ASN A 800 12.63 -34.10 20.72
N ILE A 801 12.09 -34.95 21.60
CA ILE A 801 12.91 -35.71 22.56
C ILE A 801 13.85 -36.69 21.85
N VAL A 802 13.34 -37.50 20.92
CA VAL A 802 14.14 -38.50 20.20
C VAL A 802 15.20 -37.85 19.29
N PRO A 803 14.90 -36.83 18.46
CA PRO A 803 15.91 -36.10 17.70
C PRO A 803 16.98 -35.41 18.56
N ALA A 804 16.60 -34.77 19.67
CA ALA A 804 17.54 -34.12 20.57
C ALA A 804 18.50 -35.13 21.22
N TYR A 805 17.97 -36.27 21.69
CA TYR A 805 18.76 -37.37 22.23
C TYR A 805 19.67 -38.02 21.18
N ALA A 806 19.22 -38.14 19.93
CA ALA A 806 20.04 -38.65 18.84
C ALA A 806 21.31 -37.81 18.64
N GLY A 807 21.21 -36.48 18.75
CA GLY A 807 22.33 -35.53 18.64
C GLY A 807 23.35 -35.55 19.79
N ILE A 808 23.02 -36.12 20.95
CA ILE A 808 23.97 -36.29 22.06
C ILE A 808 25.04 -37.31 21.68
N LYS A 809 26.32 -37.01 21.94
CA LYS A 809 27.44 -37.92 21.68
C LYS A 809 27.65 -38.86 22.87
N ALA A 810 27.71 -40.16 22.61
CA ALA A 810 27.99 -41.16 23.65
C ALA A 810 29.35 -40.89 24.33
N GLY A 811 29.39 -41.00 25.66
CA GLY A 811 30.57 -40.70 26.48
C GLY A 811 30.95 -39.22 26.60
N ALA A 812 30.23 -38.28 25.96
CA ALA A 812 30.49 -36.85 26.09
C ALA A 812 29.88 -36.28 27.39
N GLU A 813 30.47 -36.58 28.54
CA GLU A 813 29.95 -36.31 29.90
C GLU A 813 29.42 -34.89 30.14
N GLN A 814 29.91 -33.88 29.40
CA GLN A 814 29.39 -32.51 29.43
C GLN A 814 27.91 -32.40 28.98
N GLN A 815 27.44 -33.32 28.15
CA GLN A 815 26.05 -33.41 27.65
C GLN A 815 25.15 -34.32 28.51
N ARG A 816 25.65 -34.90 29.61
CA ARG A 816 24.84 -35.70 30.53
C ARG A 816 23.63 -34.94 31.10
N PRO A 817 23.72 -33.63 31.46
CA PRO A 817 22.56 -32.87 31.92
C PRO A 817 21.43 -32.78 30.89
N ASP A 818 21.74 -32.74 29.60
CA ASP A 818 20.73 -32.78 28.53
C ASP A 818 20.03 -34.13 28.48
N ALA A 819 20.76 -35.25 28.62
CA ALA A 819 20.14 -36.57 28.71
C ALA A 819 19.25 -36.72 29.97
N VAL A 820 19.68 -36.18 31.12
CA VAL A 820 18.84 -36.10 32.33
C VAL A 820 17.56 -35.31 32.07
N ARG A 821 17.65 -34.17 31.38
CA ARG A 821 16.48 -33.36 31.01
C ARG A 821 15.54 -34.16 30.11
N LEU A 822 16.03 -34.72 29.01
CA LEU A 822 15.24 -35.48 28.03
C LEU A 822 14.57 -36.73 28.64
N MET A 823 15.23 -37.42 29.59
CA MET A 823 14.59 -38.51 30.34
C MET A 823 13.45 -38.01 31.26
N ARG A 824 13.60 -36.85 31.91
CA ARG A 824 12.49 -36.22 32.67
C ARG A 824 11.36 -35.77 31.75
N GLU A 825 11.68 -35.16 30.59
CA GLU A 825 10.69 -34.79 29.57
C GLU A 825 9.88 -36.03 29.10
N ALA A 826 10.53 -37.19 28.92
CA ALA A 826 9.86 -38.45 28.56
C ALA A 826 8.94 -38.99 29.67
N LEU A 827 9.37 -38.95 30.94
CA LEU A 827 8.51 -39.30 32.09
C LEU A 827 7.30 -38.35 32.21
N SER A 828 7.48 -37.06 31.93
CA SER A 828 6.39 -36.07 31.91
C SER A 828 5.45 -36.24 30.71
N ASN A 829 5.94 -36.72 29.57
CA ASN A 829 5.12 -37.17 28.46
C ASN A 829 4.22 -38.36 28.86
N PHE A 830 4.74 -39.35 29.60
CA PHE A 830 3.92 -40.47 30.11
C PHE A 830 2.81 -40.02 31.07
N ARG A 831 3.05 -38.96 31.86
CA ARG A 831 2.01 -38.34 32.71
C ARG A 831 0.96 -37.57 31.90
N LEU A 832 1.30 -37.07 30.72
CA LEU A 832 0.38 -36.37 29.81
C LEU A 832 -0.50 -37.35 29.02
N HIS A 833 0.10 -38.41 28.49
CA HIS A 833 -0.59 -39.54 27.86
C HIS A 833 0.22 -40.85 28.06
N PRO A 834 -0.39 -41.95 28.54
CA PRO A 834 0.34 -43.15 28.93
C PRO A 834 0.71 -44.05 27.74
N ASP A 835 1.75 -43.68 26.98
CA ASP A 835 2.40 -44.54 25.97
C ASP A 835 3.68 -45.17 26.54
N GLU A 836 3.76 -46.51 26.49
CA GLU A 836 4.88 -47.27 27.04
C GLU A 836 6.21 -47.03 26.30
N ARG A 837 6.19 -46.52 25.05
CA ARG A 837 7.40 -46.10 24.30
C ARG A 837 8.25 -45.08 25.07
N TYR A 838 7.62 -44.18 25.83
CA TYR A 838 8.31 -43.14 26.58
C TYR A 838 9.07 -43.72 27.78
N LEU A 839 8.52 -44.78 28.39
CA LEU A 839 9.13 -45.49 29.50
C LEU A 839 10.24 -46.44 29.02
N ASP A 840 10.04 -47.13 27.89
CA ASP A 840 11.07 -47.95 27.24
C ASP A 840 12.34 -47.13 26.95
N PHE A 841 12.19 -45.90 26.46
CA PHE A 841 13.31 -44.99 26.21
C PHE A 841 14.17 -44.72 27.46
N VAL A 842 13.52 -44.40 28.58
CA VAL A 842 14.22 -44.15 29.86
C VAL A 842 14.83 -45.44 30.40
N PHE A 843 14.09 -46.56 30.37
CA PHE A 843 14.58 -47.85 30.85
C PHE A 843 15.84 -48.29 30.08
N ARG A 844 15.83 -48.20 28.75
CA ARG A 844 16.94 -48.63 27.89
C ARG A 844 18.17 -47.75 28.05
N GLU A 845 18.06 -46.43 28.20
CA GLU A 845 19.23 -45.59 28.49
C GLU A 845 19.83 -45.90 29.88
N LEU A 846 19.00 -46.23 30.88
CA LEU A 846 19.48 -46.60 32.22
C LEU A 846 20.09 -48.00 32.33
N THR A 847 19.76 -48.93 31.42
CA THR A 847 20.16 -50.36 31.51
C THR A 847 21.07 -50.83 30.37
N GLU A 848 20.80 -50.41 29.14
CA GLU A 848 21.66 -50.66 27.97
C GLU A 848 22.78 -49.62 27.85
N GLU A 849 22.67 -48.45 28.51
CA GLU A 849 23.69 -47.40 28.57
C GLU A 849 24.17 -46.94 27.18
N ILE A 850 23.23 -46.47 26.37
CA ILE A 850 23.41 -46.18 24.95
C ILE A 850 24.23 -44.90 24.73
N LYS A 851 24.04 -43.88 25.60
CA LYS A 851 24.86 -42.65 25.61
C LYS A 851 25.79 -42.58 26.82
N PHE A 852 25.30 -42.92 28.01
CA PHE A 852 26.02 -42.69 29.27
C PHE A 852 25.96 -43.86 30.27
N CYS A 853 26.99 -43.92 31.11
CA CYS A 853 27.09 -44.81 32.27
C CYS A 853 26.28 -44.25 33.44
N TRP A 854 25.25 -44.93 33.95
CA TRP A 854 24.35 -44.42 35.00
C TRP A 854 24.45 -45.15 36.33
N ILE A 855 24.62 -46.48 36.32
CA ILE A 855 24.58 -47.32 37.54
C ILE A 855 25.87 -48.13 37.65
N ASP A 856 26.72 -47.81 38.62
CA ASP A 856 27.96 -48.53 38.89
C ASP A 856 27.77 -49.63 39.95
N ILE A 857 28.69 -50.60 39.98
CA ILE A 857 28.67 -51.74 40.90
C ILE A 857 29.91 -51.71 41.79
N THR A 858 29.71 -51.71 43.11
CA THR A 858 30.80 -51.72 44.10
C THR A 858 31.48 -53.09 44.21
N GLU A 859 32.69 -53.17 44.78
CA GLU A 859 33.38 -54.44 45.08
C GLU A 859 32.58 -55.36 46.05
N GLU A 860 31.62 -54.80 46.78
CA GLU A 860 30.67 -55.53 47.63
C GLU A 860 29.55 -56.21 46.83
N GLY A 861 29.29 -55.79 45.59
CA GLY A 861 28.16 -56.23 44.77
C GLY A 861 26.88 -55.42 44.95
N ARG A 862 27.00 -54.14 45.32
CA ARG A 862 25.86 -53.21 45.45
C ARG A 862 25.84 -52.21 44.30
N GLU A 863 24.64 -51.87 43.85
CA GLU A 863 24.39 -50.79 42.91
C GLU A 863 24.60 -49.40 43.55
N LYS A 864 25.10 -48.46 42.75
CA LYS A 864 25.35 -47.06 43.14
C LYS A 864 25.18 -46.17 41.91
N ALA A 865 24.53 -45.01 42.03
CA ALA A 865 24.53 -44.02 40.95
C ALA A 865 25.98 -43.60 40.60
N PHE A 866 26.35 -43.71 39.32
CA PHE A 866 27.71 -43.44 38.82
C PHE A 866 28.09 -41.96 39.03
N VAL A 867 27.17 -41.05 38.68
CA VAL A 867 27.22 -39.63 39.04
C VAL A 867 25.81 -39.19 39.42
N GLN A 868 25.65 -38.52 40.57
CA GLN A 868 24.42 -37.82 40.92
C GLN A 868 24.46 -36.41 40.33
N GLN A 869 23.50 -36.05 39.48
CA GLN A 869 23.35 -34.70 38.91
C GLN A 869 21.95 -34.15 39.20
N ASN A 870 21.87 -32.91 39.70
CA ASN A 870 20.66 -32.08 39.79
C ASN A 870 19.38 -32.81 40.25
N GLY A 871 19.49 -33.65 41.29
CA GLY A 871 18.38 -34.39 41.87
C GLY A 871 17.79 -35.50 40.98
N PHE A 872 18.54 -36.00 39.99
CA PHE A 872 18.18 -37.20 39.23
C PHE A 872 18.89 -38.41 39.84
N ASP A 873 18.10 -39.36 40.35
CA ASP A 873 18.58 -40.64 40.86
C ASP A 873 18.13 -41.76 39.90
N PRO A 874 19.05 -42.37 39.13
CA PRO A 874 18.71 -43.44 38.20
C PRO A 874 18.15 -44.69 38.89
N LEU A 875 18.53 -44.96 40.15
CA LEU A 875 18.05 -46.12 40.90
C LEU A 875 16.59 -45.91 41.33
N ALA A 876 16.26 -44.73 41.84
CA ALA A 876 14.89 -44.38 42.20
C ALA A 876 13.96 -44.38 40.97
N VAL A 877 14.41 -43.87 39.82
CA VAL A 877 13.65 -43.93 38.55
C VAL A 877 13.44 -45.37 38.09
N LEU A 878 14.48 -46.21 38.13
CA LEU A 878 14.38 -47.62 37.71
C LEU A 878 13.44 -48.44 38.62
N GLN A 879 13.44 -48.17 39.92
CA GLN A 879 12.47 -48.73 40.87
C GLN A 879 11.03 -48.23 40.62
N GLN A 880 10.85 -46.96 40.25
CA GLN A 880 9.54 -46.42 39.86
C GLN A 880 9.01 -47.07 38.59
N LEU A 881 9.85 -47.26 37.57
CA LEU A 881 9.48 -47.98 36.33
C LEU A 881 9.00 -49.41 36.63
N HIS A 882 9.75 -50.15 37.44
CA HIS A 882 9.35 -51.48 37.89
C HIS A 882 8.02 -51.47 38.67
N THR A 883 7.81 -50.47 39.53
CA THR A 883 6.56 -50.33 40.31
C THR A 883 5.35 -50.04 39.43
N LEU A 884 5.53 -49.39 38.27
CA LEU A 884 4.46 -49.10 37.30
C LEU A 884 4.12 -50.29 36.40
N ARG A 885 5.14 -51.04 35.94
CA ARG A 885 5.03 -52.21 35.07
C ARG A 885 6.12 -53.25 35.42
N PRO A 886 5.90 -54.12 36.42
CA PRO A 886 6.92 -55.08 36.86
C PRO A 886 7.18 -56.21 35.85
N ASP A 887 6.19 -56.46 34.99
CA ASP A 887 6.16 -57.39 33.86
C ASP A 887 7.03 -56.92 32.69
N ARG A 888 7.03 -55.61 32.39
CA ARG A 888 7.82 -55.00 31.31
C ARG A 888 9.20 -54.52 31.77
N PHE A 889 9.28 -53.89 32.95
CA PHE A 889 10.50 -53.30 33.50
C PHE A 889 11.02 -54.14 34.67
N SER A 890 11.44 -55.37 34.38
CA SER A 890 11.93 -56.32 35.37
C SER A 890 13.28 -55.89 35.98
N LEU A 891 13.34 -55.79 37.32
CA LEU A 891 14.62 -55.54 38.03
C LEU A 891 15.67 -56.62 37.74
N TYR A 892 15.26 -57.88 37.56
CA TYR A 892 16.16 -58.97 37.23
C TYR A 892 16.87 -58.76 35.88
N GLN A 893 16.11 -58.37 34.85
CA GLN A 893 16.66 -58.05 33.52
C GLN A 893 17.55 -56.80 33.55
N ALA A 894 17.15 -55.76 34.30
CA ALA A 894 17.95 -54.56 34.49
C ALA A 894 19.31 -54.88 35.13
N ARG A 895 19.32 -55.67 36.23
CA ARG A 895 20.56 -56.10 36.89
C ARG A 895 21.46 -56.89 35.95
N ASP A 896 20.90 -57.80 35.14
CA ASP A 896 21.68 -58.55 34.16
C ASP A 896 22.34 -57.61 33.14
N GLN A 897 21.58 -56.73 32.50
CA GLN A 897 22.09 -55.80 31.48
C GLN A 897 23.21 -54.90 32.01
N ILE A 898 23.02 -54.30 33.20
CA ILE A 898 24.02 -53.47 33.88
C ILE A 898 25.28 -54.29 34.22
N ALA A 899 25.11 -55.52 34.72
CA ALA A 899 26.24 -56.40 35.04
C ALA A 899 27.04 -56.81 33.79
N ASN A 900 26.37 -57.19 32.70
CA ASN A 900 27.02 -57.51 31.43
C ASN A 900 27.81 -56.31 30.88
N ARG A 901 27.23 -55.10 30.94
CA ARG A 901 27.93 -53.85 30.56
C ARG A 901 29.16 -53.59 31.42
N ARG A 902 29.05 -53.69 32.74
CA ARG A 902 30.20 -53.50 33.65
C ARG A 902 31.28 -54.55 33.46
N TYR A 903 30.90 -55.80 33.20
CA TYR A 903 31.85 -56.88 32.88
C TYR A 903 32.58 -56.61 31.56
N ALA A 904 31.86 -56.24 30.50
CA ALA A 904 32.44 -55.87 29.22
C ALA A 904 33.43 -54.70 29.35
N ASN A 905 33.10 -53.68 30.15
CA ASN A 905 34.00 -52.55 30.42
C ASN A 905 35.29 -53.01 31.13
N GLN A 906 35.22 -53.94 32.10
CA GLN A 906 36.41 -54.50 32.74
C GLN A 906 37.21 -55.41 31.79
N LEU A 907 36.55 -56.14 30.88
CA LEU A 907 37.22 -56.95 29.84
C LEU A 907 37.97 -56.08 28.84
N GLU A 908 37.34 -55.06 28.25
CA GLU A 908 38.03 -54.15 27.31
C GLU A 908 39.24 -53.54 27.98
N ARG A 909 39.06 -53.00 29.20
CA ARG A 909 40.13 -52.40 29.99
C ARG A 909 41.28 -53.38 30.25
N TYR A 910 40.97 -54.63 30.62
CA TYR A 910 41.98 -55.68 30.78
C TYR A 910 42.74 -55.96 29.48
N PHE A 911 42.06 -56.07 28.34
CA PHE A 911 42.70 -56.37 27.05
C PHE A 911 43.44 -55.17 26.44
N ARG A 912 43.10 -53.94 26.83
CA ARG A 912 43.61 -52.68 26.27
C ARG A 912 44.71 -52.01 27.09
N GLU A 913 44.62 -52.03 28.43
CA GLU A 913 45.54 -51.31 29.33
C GLU A 913 46.66 -52.18 29.91
N ILE A 914 46.62 -53.51 29.75
CA ILE A 914 47.63 -54.46 30.25
C ILE A 914 48.35 -55.13 29.07
N SER A 915 49.70 -55.11 29.04
CA SER A 915 50.46 -55.75 27.95
C SER A 915 50.26 -57.27 27.93
N GLU A 916 50.26 -57.85 26.73
CA GLU A 916 50.25 -59.32 26.57
C GLU A 916 51.61 -59.94 26.93
N TYR A 917 52.70 -59.17 26.80
CA TYR A 917 54.06 -59.64 27.01
C TYR A 917 54.50 -59.51 28.47
N LYS A 918 54.28 -60.57 29.27
CA LYS A 918 54.56 -60.72 30.74
C LYS A 918 55.86 -60.13 31.33
N ARG A 919 56.80 -59.69 30.50
CA ARG A 919 58.07 -59.02 30.84
C ARG A 919 57.94 -57.50 30.95
N GLU A 920 56.93 -56.90 30.31
CA GLU A 920 56.66 -55.46 30.31
C GLU A 920 55.77 -55.07 31.49
N ASN A 921 54.91 -55.98 31.94
CA ASN A 921 53.91 -55.79 32.99
C ASN A 921 54.52 -55.48 34.38
N ARG A 922 54.69 -54.19 34.67
CA ARG A 922 55.25 -53.68 35.94
C ARG A 922 54.15 -53.46 36.99
N ARG A 923 54.56 -53.03 38.19
CA ARG A 923 53.69 -52.63 39.31
C ARG A 923 52.39 -51.87 38.95
N PRO A 924 52.34 -50.93 37.99
CA PRO A 924 51.09 -50.24 37.61
C PRO A 924 50.05 -51.19 36.98
N GLU A 925 50.44 -52.01 36.01
CA GLU A 925 49.55 -52.99 35.36
C GLU A 925 49.07 -54.05 36.35
N ARG A 926 49.92 -54.43 37.31
CA ARG A 926 49.53 -55.31 38.42
C ARG A 926 48.44 -54.67 39.30
N ALA A 927 48.58 -53.39 39.66
CA ALA A 927 47.58 -52.65 40.43
C ALA A 927 46.23 -52.59 39.69
N LEU A 928 46.29 -52.24 38.40
CA LEU A 928 45.16 -52.21 37.48
C LEU A 928 44.47 -53.58 37.37
N THR A 929 45.23 -54.66 37.26
CA THR A 929 44.64 -56.02 37.17
C THR A 929 43.95 -56.41 38.48
N ILE A 930 44.50 -56.00 39.63
CA ILE A 930 43.87 -56.24 40.94
C ILE A 930 42.54 -55.46 41.07
N ASP A 931 42.51 -54.21 40.62
CA ASP A 931 41.29 -53.37 40.54
C ASP A 931 40.22 -54.02 39.65
N ILE A 932 40.60 -54.45 38.44
CA ILE A 932 39.74 -55.19 37.50
C ILE A 932 39.18 -56.47 38.13
N LEU A 933 40.03 -57.28 38.78
CA LEU A 933 39.60 -58.53 39.41
C LEU A 933 38.61 -58.27 40.57
N ARG A 934 38.87 -57.29 41.44
CA ARG A 934 37.95 -56.93 42.52
C ARG A 934 36.61 -56.39 41.99
N LYS A 935 36.63 -55.61 40.91
CA LYS A 935 35.40 -55.14 40.23
C LYS A 935 34.62 -56.29 39.61
N ILE A 936 35.25 -57.23 38.92
CA ILE A 936 34.59 -58.44 38.39
C ILE A 936 33.97 -59.28 39.53
N LYS A 937 34.65 -59.36 40.69
CA LYS A 937 34.12 -60.00 41.91
C LYS A 937 32.87 -59.30 42.47
N GLY A 938 32.82 -57.96 42.40
CA GLY A 938 31.63 -57.17 42.72
C GLY A 938 30.48 -57.40 41.73
N ILE A 939 30.77 -57.31 40.43
CA ILE A 939 29.82 -57.55 39.33
C ILE A 939 29.18 -58.93 39.45
N TYR A 940 29.96 -59.97 39.77
CA TYR A 940 29.44 -61.32 40.00
C TYR A 940 28.46 -61.41 41.19
N LYS A 941 28.75 -60.75 42.32
CA LYS A 941 27.84 -60.73 43.47
C LYS A 941 26.54 -59.98 43.17
N TYR A 942 26.61 -58.95 42.32
CA TYR A 942 25.45 -58.19 41.87
C TYR A 942 24.56 -58.99 40.91
N PHE A 943 25.18 -59.72 39.98
CA PHE A 943 24.50 -60.67 39.10
C PHE A 943 25.40 -61.88 38.77
N PRO A 944 25.10 -63.09 39.28
CA PRO A 944 26.01 -64.24 39.21
C PRO A 944 25.91 -65.03 37.89
N LYS A 945 26.70 -64.61 36.89
CA LYS A 945 27.01 -65.41 35.69
C LYS A 945 28.37 -66.09 35.81
N GLN A 946 28.42 -67.37 35.43
CA GLN A 946 29.67 -68.16 35.38
C GLN A 946 30.72 -67.53 34.45
N GLU A 947 30.28 -66.99 33.31
CA GLU A 947 31.09 -66.27 32.31
C GLU A 947 31.95 -65.16 32.92
N PHE A 948 31.43 -64.45 33.93
CA PHE A 948 32.14 -63.36 34.59
C PHE A 948 33.40 -63.84 35.34
N LEU A 949 33.40 -65.10 35.80
CA LEU A 949 34.50 -65.67 36.57
C LEU A 949 35.60 -66.30 35.70
N GLU A 950 35.38 -66.45 34.40
CA GLU A 950 36.37 -67.06 33.49
C GLU A 950 37.69 -66.30 33.45
N LEU A 951 37.66 -64.97 33.28
CA LEU A 951 38.87 -64.16 33.27
C LEU A 951 39.63 -64.25 34.61
N PRO A 952 39.00 -63.99 35.78
CA PRO A 952 39.66 -64.19 37.08
C PRO A 952 40.29 -65.56 37.28
N ILE A 953 39.56 -66.64 36.94
CA ILE A 953 40.04 -68.01 37.14
C ILE A 953 41.18 -68.32 36.17
N ARG A 954 41.13 -67.86 34.91
CA ARG A 954 42.21 -68.01 33.92
C ARG A 954 43.46 -67.23 34.32
N GLU A 955 43.30 -65.97 34.72
CA GLU A 955 44.36 -65.05 35.12
C GLU A 955 45.13 -65.58 36.32
N LEU A 956 44.44 -65.86 37.42
CA LEU A 956 45.06 -66.34 38.66
C LEU A 956 45.53 -67.81 38.57
N SER A 957 45.09 -68.56 37.55
CA SER A 957 45.69 -69.84 37.16
C SER A 957 47.00 -69.69 36.37
N GLY A 958 47.50 -68.48 36.15
CA GLY A 958 48.73 -68.19 35.39
C GLY A 958 48.57 -68.18 33.87
N LYS A 959 47.36 -68.46 33.36
CA LYS A 959 47.00 -68.51 31.92
C LYS A 959 46.47 -67.17 31.37
N GLY A 960 46.50 -66.10 32.17
CA GLY A 960 46.25 -64.71 31.75
C GLY A 960 47.54 -63.94 31.50
N ARG A 961 47.53 -62.60 31.64
CA ARG A 961 48.64 -61.69 31.28
C ARG A 961 49.63 -61.43 32.42
N ILE A 962 49.21 -61.38 33.68
CA ILE A 962 50.11 -61.04 34.79
C ILE A 962 50.93 -62.25 35.28
N ARG A 963 52.08 -61.97 35.90
CA ARG A 963 52.88 -62.96 36.66
C ARG A 963 52.63 -62.79 38.17
N TRP A 964 51.74 -63.62 38.70
CA TRP A 964 51.34 -63.59 40.12
C TRP A 964 52.31 -64.29 41.08
N HIS A 965 53.14 -65.21 40.58
CA HIS A 965 54.10 -65.99 41.35
C HIS A 965 55.52 -65.43 41.26
N ALA A 966 56.34 -65.70 42.27
CA ALA A 966 57.78 -65.41 42.24
C ALA A 966 58.54 -66.36 41.28
N LEU A 967 59.69 -65.90 40.75
CA LEU A 967 60.60 -66.75 39.98
C LEU A 967 61.93 -66.96 40.73
N LEU A 968 62.31 -68.22 40.92
CA LEU A 968 63.64 -68.61 41.36
C LEU A 968 64.62 -68.36 40.19
N LEU A 969 65.71 -67.65 40.49
CA LEU A 969 66.73 -67.23 39.51
C LEU A 969 66.16 -66.50 38.27
N GLY A 970 64.97 -65.89 38.38
CA GLY A 970 64.32 -65.18 37.28
C GLY A 970 63.74 -66.05 36.17
N ILE A 971 63.76 -67.38 36.31
CA ILE A 971 63.33 -68.32 35.25
C ILE A 971 62.31 -69.36 35.77
N LEU A 972 62.54 -69.97 36.93
CA LEU A 972 61.72 -71.10 37.42
C LEU A 972 60.56 -70.62 38.31
N PRO A 973 59.29 -70.96 38.02
CA PRO A 973 58.15 -70.52 38.83
C PRO A 973 58.12 -71.21 40.20
N VAL A 974 58.04 -70.41 41.27
CA VAL A 974 57.93 -70.88 42.66
C VAL A 974 56.47 -70.81 43.11
N GLY A 975 56.06 -71.67 44.03
CA GLY A 975 54.74 -71.61 44.67
C GLY A 975 54.50 -70.39 45.59
N GLU A 976 55.31 -69.33 45.53
CA GLU A 976 55.20 -68.13 46.37
C GLU A 976 54.56 -66.96 45.62
N ASN A 977 53.92 -66.05 46.35
CA ASN A 977 53.42 -64.78 45.78
C ASN A 977 54.58 -63.92 45.29
N HIS A 978 54.43 -63.36 44.08
CA HIS A 978 55.36 -62.35 43.56
C HIS A 978 55.41 -61.15 44.53
N PHE A 979 56.62 -60.69 44.89
CA PHE A 979 56.84 -59.74 45.97
C PHE A 979 55.96 -58.47 45.87
N GLU A 980 55.80 -57.93 44.66
CA GLU A 980 54.95 -56.76 44.39
C GLU A 980 53.47 -56.92 44.80
N ASN A 981 52.91 -58.13 44.88
CA ASN A 981 51.52 -58.34 45.29
C ASN A 981 51.27 -57.81 46.73
N ARG A 982 52.31 -57.84 47.59
CA ARG A 982 52.24 -57.38 48.98
C ARG A 982 51.91 -55.88 49.08
N PHE A 983 52.28 -55.06 48.08
CA PHE A 983 51.98 -53.62 48.07
C PHE A 983 50.49 -53.29 47.86
N PHE A 984 49.65 -54.29 47.57
CA PHE A 984 48.23 -54.12 47.25
C PHE A 984 47.30 -54.96 48.15
N GLY A 985 47.85 -55.62 49.17
CA GLY A 985 47.11 -56.55 50.04
C GLY A 985 46.53 -57.74 49.28
N PHE A 986 47.24 -58.24 48.26
CA PHE A 986 46.72 -59.25 47.33
C PHE A 986 47.45 -60.60 47.47
N ASP A 987 46.70 -61.69 47.60
CA ASP A 987 47.21 -63.06 47.50
C ASP A 987 46.48 -63.79 46.38
N HIS A 988 47.21 -64.10 45.30
CA HIS A 988 46.62 -64.75 44.13
C HIS A 988 46.11 -66.18 44.41
N LYS A 989 46.61 -66.87 45.44
CA LYS A 989 46.11 -68.21 45.82
C LYS A 989 44.77 -68.10 46.54
N TYR A 990 44.68 -67.17 47.49
CA TYR A 990 43.44 -66.92 48.23
C TYR A 990 42.34 -66.44 47.27
N GLU A 991 42.64 -65.46 46.42
CA GLU A 991 41.68 -64.94 45.45
C GLU A 991 41.26 -66.02 44.43
N ARG A 992 42.19 -66.85 43.95
CA ARG A 992 41.86 -67.98 43.05
C ARG A 992 40.98 -69.04 43.72
N TYR A 993 41.17 -69.28 45.02
CA TYR A 993 40.28 -70.15 45.80
C TYR A 993 38.90 -69.51 45.95
N ASP A 994 38.83 -68.22 46.26
CA ASP A 994 37.57 -67.52 46.48
C ASP A 994 36.74 -67.38 45.19
N PHE A 995 37.38 -67.08 44.04
CA PHE A 995 36.71 -67.11 42.74
C PHE A 995 36.21 -68.51 42.34
N LYS A 996 36.92 -69.58 42.72
CA LYS A 996 36.40 -70.94 42.54
C LYS A 996 35.20 -71.21 43.43
N ARG A 997 35.28 -70.88 44.72
CA ARG A 997 34.17 -70.99 45.68
C ARG A 997 32.91 -70.26 45.19
N LEU A 998 33.06 -69.07 44.60
CA LEU A 998 31.95 -68.35 43.97
C LEU A 998 31.35 -69.12 42.79
N LEU A 999 32.18 -69.67 41.91
CA LEU A 999 31.72 -70.50 40.78
C LEU A 999 31.00 -71.78 41.25
N ASP A 1000 31.52 -72.45 42.28
CA ASP A 1000 30.95 -73.66 42.87
C ASP A 1000 29.59 -73.37 43.56
N ASN A 1001 29.44 -72.20 44.20
CA ASN A 1001 28.21 -71.74 44.86
C ASN A 1001 27.22 -71.00 43.95
N ASN A 1002 27.43 -70.94 42.62
CA ASN A 1002 26.67 -70.07 41.70
C ASN A 1002 25.14 -70.23 41.83
N TYR A 1003 24.64 -71.44 42.09
CA TYR A 1003 23.20 -71.71 42.23
C TYR A 1003 22.57 -70.96 43.42
N GLU A 1004 23.26 -70.90 44.56
CA GLU A 1004 22.79 -70.20 45.76
C GLU A 1004 22.79 -68.69 45.57
N GLU A 1005 23.85 -68.16 44.94
CA GLU A 1005 23.95 -66.75 44.56
C GLU A 1005 22.84 -66.35 43.58
N THR A 1006 22.54 -67.18 42.56
CA THR A 1006 21.44 -66.93 41.62
C THR A 1006 20.08 -66.93 42.33
N GLN A 1007 19.85 -67.86 43.27
CA GLN A 1007 18.62 -67.83 44.09
C GLN A 1007 18.51 -66.57 44.96
N ARG A 1008 19.62 -66.00 45.45
CA ARG A 1008 19.57 -64.72 46.17
C ARG A 1008 19.08 -63.60 45.27
N VAL A 1009 19.71 -63.42 44.10
CA VAL A 1009 19.37 -62.31 43.19
C VAL A 1009 17.93 -62.41 42.67
N LEU A 1010 17.45 -63.63 42.38
CA LEU A 1010 16.05 -63.85 42.00
C LEU A 1010 15.06 -63.41 43.11
N LYS A 1011 15.34 -63.71 44.38
CA LYS A 1011 14.53 -63.25 45.53
C LYS A 1011 14.62 -61.75 45.76
N GLU A 1012 15.82 -61.16 45.64
CA GLU A 1012 16.03 -59.70 45.76
C GLU A 1012 15.32 -58.89 44.67
N THR A 1013 15.04 -59.49 43.51
CA THR A 1013 14.44 -58.82 42.35
C THR A 1013 12.97 -59.20 42.10
N GLY A 1014 12.35 -59.97 43.02
CA GLY A 1014 10.93 -60.36 42.92
C GLY A 1014 10.62 -61.36 41.81
N ALA A 1015 11.61 -62.10 41.32
CA ALA A 1015 11.52 -63.02 40.19
C ALA A 1015 11.41 -64.51 40.62
N LEU A 1016 11.05 -64.77 41.88
CA LEU A 1016 10.94 -66.10 42.52
C LEU A 1016 9.85 -66.11 43.59
#